data_AF-U7R2R4-F1
#
_entry.id   AF-U7R2R4-F1
#
_cell.length_a   1.000
_cell.length_b   1.000
_cell.length_c   1.000
_cell.angle_alpha   90.00
_cell.angle_beta   90.00
_cell.angle_gamma   90.00
#
_symmetry.space_group_name_H-M   'P 1'
#
loop_
_entity.id
_entity.type
_entity.pdbx_description
1 polymer ?
#
loop_
_entity_poly.entity_id
_entity_poly.type
_entity_poly.pdbx_seq_one_letter_code
_entity_poly.pdbx_strand_id
1 'polypeptide(L)'
;MKYLYTQDSAIELAEHSLGGKAANLLWLTQNGFPVPDYWIISSEVLNSLLINDTFAINIVEQLAAVPHDISQEKLDAIAAPLRQWLQSIPLPAELEEELALLSENYPDAFFAVRSSAIGEDAANASFAGQMDSYLFQRGKSALADSLRAVMASAFNTRALQYRLHKQLPMGNIRSAVIIQNMVAGEVSGVMFTAHPVTGSRQHCLISSAWGTGEGVVSGECDTDEFSVHLTTPEIEHHITQKGTASVFNTRGGGTVTIPVEEEKQWEPTLPDREIYALRDIGKKIAAARGCPQDIEWTIQNHQIFILQTRPITRLPRQDDKSERHIIFDNSNIQESYCGITTPLTFSFARAGYATVYEQTIRALGCSDKQVNQHRSMLENMLGLIKGRIYYNINNWYKGLLLLPSFQTNKKDMERMMGLEDPVDFIEDKTPSLGDKIKKLPKMGWALLRLLYAFRTMDQRVELFLDQFKQHAAAIKRTELHTCNSSQLIEKLKYLDEHLLQRWTTPILNDFYVMMFNGRVHRGLTAAGIENSSALLGDLLSGDEDIESTQPTKVLLKMCQYARQNSELCTLLTHGDARTLLTQVRKLDASFHQQCIDYIEKYGDRTMGELKLETITLKQDPSFLFLIIKNYLAIDTLTPETLSSRERKLRTQAENTAFQQIRKQLGSRRMEAFKKNLRKLRQAIRHRENMRFTRTRMFGLYRDIFIQLGQAYALEGLLAEPRDIFYLTLEEIYSSYEGTAVQTQLKPLVAIRQQEYASYETEDEPAHHFFIRGSLYQQQDYSYPYQEQQAPTDSGMLQGIGCYPGVVETTIRLIKNPQDEMSLAGQILCTVRTDPGWAPLFPTAGGLLIERGSTLSHSAVVARELGIPAIVGIPAITQILKDGDRVRMDGATGSVIRLHDTTTEELPARSEHV
;
A
#
# COMPACT_ATOMS: atom_id res chain seq x y z
N MET A 1 33.34 0.58 -37.98
CA MET A 1 32.09 0.81 -37.25
C MET A 1 32.12 2.29 -36.85
N LYS A 2 31.05 3.07 -37.06
CA LYS A 2 31.06 4.50 -36.71
C LYS A 2 30.91 4.65 -35.20
N TYR A 3 31.82 5.36 -34.52
CA TYR A 3 31.81 5.47 -33.06
C TYR A 3 31.32 6.85 -32.58
N LEU A 4 31.54 7.89 -33.39
CA LEU A 4 31.15 9.27 -33.12
C LEU A 4 29.93 9.69 -33.95
N TYR A 5 28.80 9.96 -33.29
CA TYR A 5 27.54 10.34 -33.92
C TYR A 5 27.31 11.84 -33.77
N THR A 6 27.08 12.55 -34.88
CA THR A 6 26.63 13.95 -34.86
C THR A 6 25.22 14.08 -34.31
N GLN A 7 24.80 15.28 -33.93
CA GLN A 7 23.42 15.57 -33.50
C GLN A 7 22.33 15.06 -34.48
N ASP A 8 22.59 15.06 -35.79
CA ASP A 8 21.67 14.53 -36.80
C ASP A 8 21.68 12.99 -36.89
N SER A 9 22.86 12.37 -36.78
CA SER A 9 22.99 10.90 -36.88
C SER A 9 22.72 10.17 -35.57
N ALA A 10 22.74 10.86 -34.43
CA ALA A 10 22.45 10.28 -33.12
C ALA A 10 21.00 9.78 -32.99
N ILE A 11 20.09 10.19 -33.87
CA ILE A 11 18.71 9.70 -33.94
C ILE A 11 18.66 8.20 -34.26
N GLU A 12 19.69 7.66 -34.93
CA GLU A 12 19.81 6.24 -35.27
C GLU A 12 20.19 5.37 -34.06
N LEU A 13 20.66 5.98 -32.97
CA LEU A 13 21.03 5.26 -31.76
C LEU A 13 19.80 4.88 -30.93
N ALA A 14 19.79 3.66 -30.42
CA ALA A 14 18.76 3.23 -29.50
C ALA A 14 18.87 4.00 -28.17
N GLU A 15 17.73 4.26 -27.51
CA GLU A 15 17.68 5.06 -26.28
C GLU A 15 18.59 4.52 -25.16
N HIS A 16 18.70 3.21 -25.03
CA HIS A 16 19.58 2.54 -24.08
C HIS A 16 21.08 2.73 -24.39
N SER A 17 21.44 3.26 -25.55
CA SER A 17 22.83 3.51 -25.97
C SER A 17 23.30 4.95 -25.67
N LEU A 18 22.37 5.85 -25.31
CA LEU A 18 22.60 7.29 -25.17
C LEU A 18 22.82 7.74 -23.71
N GLY A 19 22.25 7.04 -22.73
CA GLY A 19 22.18 7.54 -21.35
C GLY A 19 21.31 8.80 -21.20
N GLY A 20 21.11 9.26 -19.97
CA GLY A 20 20.13 10.30 -19.67
C GLY A 20 20.41 11.67 -20.29
N LYS A 21 21.63 12.19 -20.10
CA LYS A 21 22.02 13.53 -20.57
C LYS A 21 22.02 13.63 -22.10
N ALA A 22 22.56 12.62 -22.78
CA ALA A 22 22.65 12.64 -24.23
C ALA A 22 21.27 12.47 -24.87
N ALA A 23 20.39 11.64 -24.29
CA ALA A 23 18.99 11.56 -24.70
C ALA A 23 18.27 12.91 -24.52
N ASN A 24 18.55 13.64 -23.42
CA ASN A 24 17.97 14.96 -23.18
C ASN A 24 18.46 16.02 -24.17
N LEU A 25 19.75 16.01 -24.54
CA LEU A 25 20.30 16.89 -25.59
C LEU A 25 19.72 16.60 -26.97
N LEU A 26 19.61 15.31 -27.32
CA LEU A 26 19.01 14.86 -28.57
C LEU A 26 17.57 15.36 -28.67
N TRP A 27 16.79 15.18 -27.60
CA TRP A 27 15.42 15.66 -27.53
C TRP A 27 15.33 17.19 -27.67
N LEU A 28 16.23 17.95 -27.01
CA LEU A 28 16.25 19.42 -27.13
C LEU A 28 16.48 19.85 -28.58
N THR A 29 17.41 19.19 -29.27
CA THR A 29 17.76 19.48 -30.67
C THR A 29 16.61 19.15 -31.62
N GLN A 30 15.98 17.98 -31.45
CA GLN A 30 14.82 17.56 -32.24
C GLN A 30 13.61 18.50 -32.09
N ASN A 31 13.50 19.17 -30.95
CA ASN A 31 12.44 20.15 -30.68
C ASN A 31 12.84 21.60 -31.01
N GLY A 32 14.00 21.81 -31.64
CA GLY A 32 14.43 23.12 -32.15
C GLY A 32 14.88 24.10 -31.07
N PHE A 33 15.32 23.63 -29.91
CA PHE A 33 15.90 24.48 -28.87
C PHE A 33 17.37 24.82 -29.19
N PRO A 34 17.88 25.99 -28.76
CA PRO A 34 19.22 26.44 -29.11
C PRO A 34 20.27 25.68 -28.29
N VAL A 35 20.77 24.56 -28.81
CA VAL A 35 21.80 23.73 -28.19
C VAL A 35 23.12 23.93 -28.94
N PRO A 36 24.28 24.05 -28.28
CA PRO A 36 25.57 24.06 -28.96
C PRO A 36 25.82 22.72 -29.68
N ASP A 37 26.44 22.75 -30.86
CA ASP A 37 26.75 21.53 -31.62
C ASP A 37 27.43 20.47 -30.74
N TYR A 38 26.99 19.23 -30.88
CA TYR A 38 27.52 18.12 -30.10
C TYR A 38 27.60 16.82 -30.88
N TRP A 39 28.39 15.91 -30.34
CA TRP A 39 28.60 14.56 -30.80
C TRP A 39 28.43 13.60 -29.64
N ILE A 40 27.96 12.39 -29.94
CA ILE A 40 27.71 11.34 -28.97
C ILE A 40 28.56 10.12 -29.32
N ILE A 41 29.28 9.62 -28.33
CA ILE A 41 29.94 8.32 -28.35
C ILE A 41 29.03 7.36 -27.59
N SER A 42 28.54 6.34 -28.30
CA SER A 42 27.61 5.33 -27.76
C SER A 42 28.20 4.60 -26.55
N SER A 43 27.35 4.22 -25.61
CA SER A 43 27.74 3.39 -24.46
C SER A 43 28.30 2.01 -24.84
N GLU A 44 28.07 1.57 -26.08
CA GLU A 44 28.65 0.34 -26.63
C GLU A 44 30.17 0.40 -26.76
N VAL A 45 30.78 1.59 -26.86
CA VAL A 45 32.25 1.73 -26.87
C VAL A 45 32.84 1.26 -25.55
N LEU A 46 32.34 1.80 -24.42
CA LEU A 46 32.79 1.37 -23.09
C LEU A 46 32.52 -0.13 -22.88
N ASN A 47 31.34 -0.60 -23.26
CA ASN A 47 30.98 -2.01 -23.17
C ASN A 47 31.95 -2.92 -23.95
N SER A 48 32.30 -2.53 -25.18
CA SER A 48 33.25 -3.27 -26.02
C SER A 48 34.67 -3.31 -25.44
N LEU A 49 35.12 -2.21 -24.81
CA LEU A 49 36.42 -2.16 -24.15
C LEU A 49 36.46 -3.12 -22.95
N LEU A 50 35.39 -3.17 -22.15
CA LEU A 50 35.31 -4.02 -20.97
C LEU A 50 35.22 -5.52 -21.31
N ILE A 51 34.45 -5.89 -22.34
CA ILE A 51 34.21 -7.31 -22.69
C ILE A 51 35.37 -7.93 -23.46
N ASN A 52 36.21 -7.13 -24.14
CA ASN A 52 37.33 -7.64 -24.93
C ASN A 52 38.62 -7.83 -24.13
N ASP A 53 38.64 -7.50 -22.83
CA ASP A 53 39.82 -7.61 -21.99
C ASP A 53 39.56 -8.45 -20.72
N THR A 54 40.37 -9.49 -20.53
CA THR A 54 40.22 -10.44 -19.42
C THR A 54 40.43 -9.79 -18.04
N PHE A 55 41.28 -8.78 -17.93
CA PHE A 55 41.49 -8.06 -16.67
C PHE A 55 40.24 -7.24 -16.30
N ALA A 56 39.64 -6.56 -17.27
CA ALA A 56 38.41 -5.80 -17.06
C ALA A 56 37.22 -6.70 -16.67
N ILE A 57 37.03 -7.83 -17.37
CA ILE A 57 35.98 -8.82 -17.06
C ILE A 57 36.07 -9.27 -15.59
N ASN A 58 37.26 -9.65 -15.14
CA ASN A 58 37.47 -10.16 -13.78
C ASN A 58 37.08 -9.14 -12.70
N ILE A 59 37.32 -7.84 -12.92
CA ILE A 59 36.95 -6.80 -11.95
C ILE A 59 35.45 -6.51 -12.01
N VAL A 60 34.83 -6.50 -13.19
CA VAL A 60 33.38 -6.30 -13.34
C VAL A 60 32.60 -7.44 -12.68
N GLU A 61 33.07 -8.69 -12.80
CA GLU A 61 32.50 -9.84 -12.09
C GLU A 61 32.64 -9.70 -10.56
N GLN A 62 33.79 -9.24 -10.07
CA GLN A 62 33.96 -8.93 -8.65
C GLN A 62 32.99 -7.86 -8.18
N LEU A 63 32.82 -6.76 -8.94
CA LEU A 63 31.84 -5.71 -8.63
C LEU A 63 30.40 -6.23 -8.64
N ALA A 64 30.07 -7.18 -9.51
CA ALA A 64 28.75 -7.81 -9.56
C ALA A 64 28.46 -8.69 -8.33
N ALA A 65 29.49 -9.24 -7.69
CA ALA A 65 29.39 -10.12 -6.53
C ALA A 65 29.51 -9.39 -5.17
N VAL A 66 29.64 -8.07 -5.18
CA VAL A 66 29.78 -7.25 -3.96
C VAL A 66 28.50 -7.29 -3.12
N PRO A 67 28.58 -7.52 -1.80
CA PRO A 67 27.41 -7.47 -0.92
C PRO A 67 26.93 -6.03 -0.68
N HIS A 68 25.64 -5.86 -0.39
CA HIS A 68 25.00 -4.54 -0.23
C HIS A 68 25.55 -3.70 0.93
N ASP A 69 26.25 -4.29 1.90
CA ASP A 69 26.79 -3.65 3.10
C ASP A 69 28.31 -3.38 3.03
N ILE A 70 28.92 -3.46 1.84
CA ILE A 70 30.35 -3.20 1.66
C ILE A 70 30.76 -1.80 2.12
N SER A 71 31.95 -1.69 2.74
CA SER A 71 32.53 -0.38 3.06
C SER A 71 33.06 0.35 1.83
N GLN A 72 33.07 1.68 1.91
CA GLN A 72 33.54 2.55 0.81
C GLN A 72 34.97 2.22 0.38
N GLU A 73 35.85 1.96 1.34
CA GLU A 73 37.27 1.64 1.12
C GLU A 73 37.45 0.32 0.36
N LYS A 74 36.67 -0.71 0.70
CA LYS A 74 36.74 -2.01 0.02
C LYS A 74 36.20 -1.92 -1.40
N LEU A 75 35.12 -1.16 -1.60
CA LEU A 75 34.57 -0.91 -2.93
C LEU A 75 35.56 -0.15 -3.81
N ASP A 76 36.24 0.86 -3.26
CA ASP A 76 37.28 1.62 -3.98
C ASP A 76 38.47 0.73 -4.35
N ALA A 77 38.91 -0.14 -3.43
CA ALA A 77 40.01 -1.07 -3.68
C ALA A 77 39.74 -2.03 -4.86
N ILE A 78 38.49 -2.45 -5.04
CA ILE A 78 38.07 -3.28 -6.18
C ILE A 78 38.02 -2.46 -7.47
N ALA A 79 37.51 -1.24 -7.42
CA ALA A 79 37.26 -0.42 -8.61
C ALA A 79 38.48 0.38 -9.10
N ALA A 80 39.42 0.74 -8.22
CA ALA A 80 40.58 1.57 -8.55
C ALA A 80 41.48 1.00 -9.66
N PRO A 81 41.79 -0.32 -9.69
CA PRO A 81 42.57 -0.91 -10.77
C PRO A 81 41.87 -0.79 -12.14
N LEU A 82 40.55 -0.92 -12.18
CA LEU A 82 39.77 -0.78 -13.41
C LEU A 82 39.80 0.67 -13.93
N ARG A 83 39.72 1.67 -13.04
CA ARG A 83 39.84 3.08 -13.42
C ARG A 83 41.22 3.41 -14.00
N GLN A 84 42.29 2.93 -13.36
CA GLN A 84 43.66 3.12 -13.84
C GLN A 84 43.87 2.44 -15.20
N TRP A 85 43.34 1.22 -15.36
CA TRP A 85 43.39 0.51 -16.63
C TRP A 85 42.66 1.28 -17.74
N LEU A 86 41.41 1.72 -17.52
CA LEU A 86 40.63 2.52 -18.48
C LEU A 86 41.34 3.82 -18.90
N GLN A 87 42.11 4.44 -18.01
CA GLN A 87 42.90 5.63 -18.32
C GLN A 87 44.14 5.33 -19.18
N SER A 88 44.67 4.11 -19.13
CA SER A 88 45.91 3.72 -19.81
C SER A 88 45.70 3.04 -21.17
N ILE A 89 44.54 2.45 -21.41
CA ILE A 89 44.27 1.70 -22.64
C ILE A 89 44.26 2.60 -23.88
N PRO A 90 44.69 2.08 -25.05
CA PRO A 90 44.46 2.75 -26.32
C PRO A 90 42.97 2.72 -26.69
N LEU A 91 42.48 3.79 -27.31
CA LEU A 91 41.14 3.80 -27.90
C LEU A 91 41.15 3.01 -29.22
N PRO A 92 39.99 2.53 -29.71
CA PRO A 92 39.90 1.92 -31.03
C PRO A 92 40.45 2.87 -32.11
N ALA A 93 41.23 2.34 -33.06
CA ALA A 93 41.92 3.14 -34.07
C ALA A 93 40.96 4.02 -34.88
N GLU A 94 39.78 3.49 -35.23
CA GLU A 94 38.75 4.24 -35.96
C GLU A 94 38.18 5.40 -35.14
N LEU A 95 38.03 5.23 -33.82
CA LEU A 95 37.58 6.32 -32.94
C LEU A 95 38.66 7.40 -32.82
N GLU A 96 39.94 7.02 -32.76
CA GLU A 96 41.03 7.98 -32.79
C GLU A 96 41.10 8.78 -34.09
N GLU A 97 40.82 8.16 -35.23
CA GLU A 97 40.70 8.84 -36.52
C GLU A 97 39.50 9.80 -36.55
N GLU A 98 38.34 9.38 -36.03
CA GLU A 98 37.15 10.23 -35.93
C GLU A 98 37.40 11.46 -35.02
N LEU A 99 38.12 11.30 -33.91
CA LEU A 99 38.53 12.41 -33.03
C LEU A 99 39.57 13.34 -33.67
N ALA A 100 40.46 12.79 -34.50
CA ALA A 100 41.41 13.59 -35.29
C ALA A 100 40.66 14.46 -36.30
N LEU A 101 39.74 13.87 -37.06
CA LEU A 101 38.90 14.58 -38.03
C LEU A 101 38.05 15.66 -37.35
N LEU A 102 37.48 15.38 -36.17
CA LEU A 102 36.76 16.39 -35.40
C LEU A 102 37.66 17.58 -35.04
N SER A 103 38.88 17.30 -34.59
CA SER A 103 39.85 18.34 -34.24
C SER A 103 40.33 19.15 -35.44
N GLU A 104 40.49 18.51 -36.60
CA GLU A 104 40.92 19.17 -37.85
C GLU A 104 39.83 20.03 -38.47
N ASN A 105 38.57 19.59 -38.41
CA ASN A 105 37.42 20.34 -38.90
C ASN A 105 37.11 21.58 -38.04
N TYR A 106 37.52 21.57 -36.77
CA TYR A 106 37.28 22.64 -35.81
C TYR A 106 38.58 23.02 -35.05
N PRO A 107 39.60 23.57 -35.74
CA PRO A 107 40.94 23.75 -35.19
C PRO A 107 41.00 24.75 -34.03
N ASP A 108 40.11 25.74 -34.03
CA ASP A 108 40.03 26.80 -33.01
C ASP A 108 38.94 26.54 -31.96
N ALA A 109 38.16 25.47 -32.08
CA ALA A 109 37.10 25.16 -31.14
C ALA A 109 37.63 24.49 -29.87
N PHE A 110 36.94 24.77 -28.77
CA PHE A 110 37.09 24.04 -27.52
C PHE A 110 35.87 23.15 -27.33
N PHE A 111 36.05 22.02 -26.65
CA PHE A 111 34.97 21.06 -26.39
C PHE A 111 34.82 20.78 -24.89
N ALA A 112 33.59 20.53 -24.47
CA ALA A 112 33.25 19.91 -23.20
C ALA A 112 33.03 18.41 -23.42
N VAL A 113 33.75 17.57 -22.67
CA VAL A 113 33.59 16.11 -22.68
C VAL A 113 32.84 15.71 -21.41
N ARG A 114 31.60 15.25 -21.56
CA ARG A 114 30.65 14.99 -20.46
C ARG A 114 30.18 13.54 -20.48
N SER A 115 30.04 12.93 -19.32
CA SER A 115 29.42 11.62 -19.14
C SER A 115 27.91 11.67 -19.38
N SER A 116 27.35 10.54 -19.85
CA SER A 116 25.91 10.28 -19.94
C SER A 116 25.65 8.81 -19.61
N ALA A 117 25.46 8.50 -18.33
CA ALA A 117 25.19 7.13 -17.87
C ALA A 117 23.72 6.71 -18.03
N ILE A 118 23.50 5.40 -18.19
CA ILE A 118 22.15 4.84 -18.15
C ILE A 118 21.61 4.90 -16.72
N GLY A 119 20.42 5.47 -16.56
CA GLY A 119 19.80 5.74 -15.25
C GLY A 119 20.20 7.09 -14.64
N GLU A 120 21.08 7.85 -15.32
CA GLU A 120 21.30 9.27 -15.05
C GLU A 120 20.04 10.05 -15.48
N ASP A 121 19.56 10.99 -14.66
CA ASP A 121 18.38 11.84 -14.91
C ASP A 121 17.01 11.13 -15.10
N ALA A 122 16.84 9.88 -14.64
CA ALA A 122 15.52 9.24 -14.58
C ALA A 122 14.62 9.90 -13.53
N ALA A 123 13.29 9.89 -13.73
CA ALA A 123 12.31 10.55 -12.84
C ALA A 123 12.44 10.17 -11.34
N ASN A 124 13.00 9.00 -11.04
CA ASN A 124 13.19 8.46 -9.69
C ASN A 124 14.67 8.38 -9.23
N ALA A 125 15.64 8.87 -10.04
CA ALA A 125 17.07 8.71 -9.78
C ALA A 125 17.87 10.01 -10.03
N SER A 126 18.30 10.67 -8.95
CA SER A 126 19.26 11.78 -9.02
C SER A 126 20.70 11.24 -9.04
N PHE A 127 21.24 10.95 -10.21
CA PHE A 127 22.67 10.66 -10.43
C PHE A 127 23.53 11.96 -10.52
N ALA A 128 23.00 13.07 -10.01
CA ALA A 128 23.58 14.40 -10.19
C ALA A 128 24.98 14.51 -9.57
N GLY A 129 25.94 14.98 -10.36
CA GLY A 129 27.30 15.34 -9.92
C GLY A 129 28.22 14.16 -9.57
N GLN A 130 27.85 12.91 -9.91
CA GLN A 130 28.61 11.72 -9.52
C GLN A 130 29.70 11.31 -10.54
N MET A 131 29.64 11.84 -11.75
CA MET A 131 30.56 11.53 -12.84
C MET A 131 31.30 12.79 -13.30
N ASP A 132 32.47 12.59 -13.90
CA ASP A 132 33.38 13.68 -14.20
C ASP A 132 33.01 14.33 -15.54
N SER A 133 33.35 15.62 -15.69
CA SER A 133 33.20 16.39 -16.92
C SER A 133 34.46 17.24 -17.11
N TYR A 134 34.94 17.33 -18.35
CA TYR A 134 36.18 18.04 -18.69
C TYR A 134 35.86 19.14 -19.68
N LEU A 135 36.03 20.40 -19.26
CA LEU A 135 35.74 21.59 -20.06
C LEU A 135 36.98 22.08 -20.80
N PHE A 136 36.77 22.84 -21.87
CA PHE A 136 37.82 23.49 -22.65
C PHE A 136 38.91 22.57 -23.18
N GLN A 137 38.52 21.41 -23.71
CA GLN A 137 39.42 20.45 -24.34
C GLN A 137 39.65 20.80 -25.81
N ARG A 138 40.91 20.73 -26.27
CA ARG A 138 41.26 21.06 -27.66
C ARG A 138 42.30 20.11 -28.22
N GLY A 139 42.06 19.67 -29.46
CA GLY A 139 42.92 18.76 -30.19
C GLY A 139 42.74 17.29 -29.79
N LYS A 140 43.19 16.41 -30.68
CA LYS A 140 43.02 14.95 -30.58
C LYS A 140 43.43 14.39 -29.22
N SER A 141 44.63 14.75 -28.74
CA SER A 141 45.18 14.19 -27.49
C SER A 141 44.30 14.52 -26.29
N ALA A 142 43.93 15.79 -26.12
CA ALA A 142 43.13 16.24 -24.98
C ALA A 142 41.72 15.62 -24.99
N LEU A 143 41.12 15.46 -26.17
CA LEU A 143 39.84 14.77 -26.33
C LEU A 143 39.94 13.29 -25.97
N ALA A 144 40.98 12.60 -26.42
CA ALA A 144 41.19 11.18 -26.11
C ALA A 144 41.46 10.96 -24.62
N ASP A 145 42.26 11.81 -23.98
CA ASP A 145 42.56 11.75 -22.55
C ASP A 145 41.30 12.01 -21.71
N SER A 146 40.52 13.03 -22.07
CA SER A 146 39.26 13.35 -21.41
C SER A 146 38.22 12.25 -21.59
N LEU A 147 38.15 11.64 -22.78
CA LEU A 147 37.24 10.52 -23.05
C LEU A 147 37.52 9.34 -22.11
N ARG A 148 38.79 8.95 -21.98
CA ARG A 148 39.22 7.87 -21.08
C ARG A 148 38.90 8.20 -19.62
N ALA A 149 39.14 9.44 -19.21
CA ALA A 149 38.86 9.89 -17.86
C ALA A 149 37.36 9.89 -17.53
N VAL A 150 36.51 10.36 -18.46
CA VAL A 150 35.04 10.31 -18.33
C VAL A 150 34.54 8.87 -18.26
N MET A 151 35.05 7.97 -19.11
CA MET A 151 34.71 6.55 -19.05
C MET A 151 35.11 5.91 -17.72
N ALA A 152 36.31 6.22 -17.21
CA ALA A 152 36.77 5.75 -15.90
C ALA A 152 35.90 6.27 -14.75
N SER A 153 35.34 7.47 -14.87
CA SER A 153 34.49 8.07 -13.83
C SER A 153 33.21 7.29 -13.52
N ALA A 154 32.75 6.43 -14.45
CA ALA A 154 31.62 5.51 -14.24
C ALA A 154 31.88 4.51 -13.10
N PHE A 155 33.15 4.27 -12.78
CA PHE A 155 33.62 3.38 -11.72
C PHE A 155 34.18 4.14 -10.52
N ASN A 156 33.90 5.45 -10.41
CA ASN A 156 34.22 6.20 -9.20
C ASN A 156 33.42 5.65 -8.01
N THR A 157 34.04 5.63 -6.84
CA THR A 157 33.46 5.04 -5.63
C THR A 157 32.11 5.66 -5.26
N ARG A 158 31.95 6.95 -5.50
CA ARG A 158 30.68 7.68 -5.33
C ARG A 158 29.57 7.19 -6.27
N ALA A 159 29.89 6.91 -7.54
CA ALA A 159 28.94 6.40 -8.53
C ALA A 159 28.53 4.96 -8.22
N LEU A 160 29.48 4.12 -7.78
CA LEU A 160 29.24 2.72 -7.41
C LEU A 160 28.38 2.57 -6.14
N GLN A 161 28.62 3.38 -5.11
CA GLN A 161 27.79 3.39 -3.89
C GLN A 161 26.35 3.77 -4.17
N TYR A 162 26.14 4.77 -5.02
CA TYR A 162 24.81 5.18 -5.41
C TYR A 162 24.03 4.03 -6.06
N ARG A 163 24.68 3.30 -6.98
CA ARG A 163 24.08 2.11 -7.62
C ARG A 163 23.74 1.04 -6.61
N LEU A 164 24.62 0.78 -5.64
CA LEU A 164 24.38 -0.19 -4.57
C LEU A 164 23.16 0.17 -3.73
N HIS A 165 23.03 1.44 -3.32
CA HIS A 165 21.91 1.95 -2.52
C HIS A 165 20.58 1.92 -3.30
N LYS A 166 20.64 2.11 -4.63
CA LYS A 166 19.47 2.03 -5.52
C LYS A 166 19.20 0.63 -6.08
N GLN A 167 19.96 -0.38 -5.64
CA GLN A 167 19.86 -1.77 -6.10
C GLN A 167 19.96 -1.91 -7.64
N LEU A 168 20.79 -1.06 -8.26
CA LEU A 168 21.06 -1.12 -9.70
C LEU A 168 22.15 -2.16 -10.01
N PRO A 169 22.09 -2.86 -11.16
CA PRO A 169 23.08 -3.88 -11.52
C PRO A 169 24.51 -3.32 -11.57
N MET A 170 25.45 -4.00 -10.91
CA MET A 170 26.87 -3.59 -10.87
C MET A 170 27.73 -4.21 -11.97
N GLY A 171 27.27 -5.31 -12.59
CA GLY A 171 28.00 -6.05 -13.61
C GLY A 171 27.83 -5.56 -15.06
N ASN A 172 26.98 -4.57 -15.31
CA ASN A 172 26.74 -4.04 -16.67
C ASN A 172 26.56 -2.52 -16.60
N ILE A 173 27.66 -1.81 -16.32
CA ILE A 173 27.69 -0.35 -16.27
C ILE A 173 27.90 0.17 -17.68
N ARG A 174 26.92 0.95 -18.15
CA ARG A 174 26.92 1.54 -19.49
C ARG A 174 26.89 3.06 -19.37
N SER A 175 27.84 3.72 -20.03
CA SER A 175 27.95 5.17 -20.06
C SER A 175 28.35 5.63 -21.46
N ALA A 176 27.50 6.46 -22.05
CA ALA A 176 27.81 7.20 -23.26
C ALA A 176 28.61 8.45 -22.90
N VAL A 177 29.27 9.05 -23.89
CA VAL A 177 30.03 10.30 -23.71
C VAL A 177 29.57 11.33 -24.72
N ILE A 178 29.33 12.55 -24.24
CA ILE A 178 28.97 13.71 -25.03
C ILE A 178 30.25 14.53 -25.25
N ILE A 179 30.55 14.86 -26.50
CA ILE A 179 31.52 15.89 -26.86
C ILE A 179 30.70 17.07 -27.36
N GLN A 180 30.65 18.16 -26.62
CA GLN A 180 29.84 19.34 -26.93
C GLN A 180 30.75 20.53 -27.22
N ASN A 181 30.44 21.32 -28.24
CA ASN A 181 31.15 22.56 -28.52
C ASN A 181 31.05 23.49 -27.31
N MET A 182 32.19 23.99 -26.84
CA MET A 182 32.28 24.80 -25.64
C MET A 182 31.88 26.24 -25.96
N VAL A 183 30.78 26.69 -25.36
CA VAL A 183 30.37 28.10 -25.40
C VAL A 183 31.01 28.82 -24.22
N ALA A 184 31.96 29.72 -24.51
CA ALA A 184 32.56 30.60 -23.51
C ALA A 184 31.59 31.75 -23.19
N GLY A 185 30.61 31.45 -22.33
CA GLY A 185 29.58 32.40 -21.92
C GLY A 185 30.12 33.61 -21.18
N GLU A 186 29.51 34.77 -21.45
CA GLU A 186 29.69 36.00 -20.67
C GLU A 186 28.87 35.93 -19.38
N VAL A 187 27.71 35.27 -19.44
CA VAL A 187 26.80 35.02 -18.33
C VAL A 187 26.30 33.58 -18.46
N SER A 188 26.31 32.84 -17.37
CA SER A 188 25.81 31.46 -17.33
C SER A 188 25.00 31.22 -16.07
N GLY A 189 24.15 30.19 -16.10
CA GLY A 189 23.25 29.96 -14.99
C GLY A 189 22.43 28.69 -15.06
N VAL A 190 21.56 28.57 -14.07
CA VAL A 190 20.59 27.49 -13.92
C VAL A 190 19.19 28.09 -13.82
N MET A 191 18.22 27.47 -14.46
CA MET A 191 16.81 27.88 -14.40
C MET A 191 15.94 26.70 -13.97
N PHE A 192 15.14 26.92 -12.94
CA PHE A 192 14.08 26.01 -12.52
C PHE A 192 12.74 26.54 -13.02
N THR A 193 12.01 25.76 -13.82
CA THR A 193 10.69 26.16 -14.34
C THR A 193 9.57 26.07 -13.29
N ALA A 194 9.92 25.73 -12.05
CA ALA A 194 9.09 25.86 -10.86
C ALA A 194 10.02 26.29 -9.71
N HIS A 195 9.53 27.15 -8.82
CA HIS A 195 10.36 27.73 -7.77
C HIS A 195 10.81 26.65 -6.76
N PRO A 196 12.12 26.40 -6.61
CA PRO A 196 12.62 25.26 -5.84
C PRO A 196 12.49 25.44 -4.32
N VAL A 197 12.42 26.68 -3.82
CA VAL A 197 12.19 26.98 -2.39
C VAL A 197 10.70 27.02 -2.01
N THR A 198 9.87 27.72 -2.78
CA THR A 198 8.45 27.91 -2.43
C THR A 198 7.52 26.82 -2.98
N GLY A 199 8.00 26.02 -3.95
CA GLY A 199 7.18 25.02 -4.62
C GLY A 199 6.22 25.58 -5.67
N SER A 200 6.27 26.89 -5.92
CA SER A 200 5.38 27.58 -6.86
C SER A 200 5.61 27.07 -8.28
N ARG A 201 4.56 26.55 -8.91
CA ARG A 201 4.56 26.18 -10.34
C ARG A 201 4.17 27.33 -11.26
N GLN A 202 3.94 28.51 -10.69
CA GLN A 202 3.60 29.73 -11.42
C GLN A 202 4.82 30.63 -11.61
N HIS A 203 5.92 30.39 -10.89
CA HIS A 203 7.16 31.15 -10.99
C HIS A 203 8.30 30.22 -11.41
N CYS A 204 9.17 30.69 -12.30
CA CYS A 204 10.48 30.11 -12.50
C CYS A 204 11.54 30.89 -11.71
N LEU A 205 12.57 30.20 -11.24
CA LEU A 205 13.74 30.80 -10.62
C LEU A 205 14.90 30.71 -11.61
N ILE A 206 15.51 31.84 -11.93
CA ILE A 206 16.72 31.94 -12.77
C ILE A 206 17.85 32.40 -11.88
N SER A 207 18.90 31.58 -11.74
CA SER A 207 20.13 31.92 -11.05
C SER A 207 21.23 32.14 -12.08
N SER A 208 22.00 33.23 -11.97
CA SER A 208 23.04 33.58 -12.95
C SER A 208 24.28 34.23 -12.34
N ALA A 209 25.44 33.91 -12.91
CA ALA A 209 26.72 34.52 -12.57
C ALA A 209 27.50 34.94 -13.83
N TRP A 210 28.51 35.79 -13.63
CA TRP A 210 29.44 36.17 -14.68
C TRP A 210 30.34 34.99 -15.10
N GLY A 211 30.60 34.88 -16.39
CA GLY A 211 31.47 33.87 -16.98
C GLY A 211 30.75 32.55 -17.29
N THR A 212 31.51 31.47 -17.21
CA THR A 212 31.12 30.12 -17.64
C THR A 212 30.32 29.38 -16.57
N GLY A 213 29.47 28.43 -17.00
CA GLY A 213 28.51 27.74 -16.12
C GLY A 213 29.13 26.93 -14.98
N GLU A 214 30.40 26.56 -15.07
CA GLU A 214 31.09 25.78 -14.03
C GLU A 214 31.04 26.49 -12.67
N GLY A 215 31.24 27.81 -12.63
CA GLY A 215 31.23 28.57 -11.38
C GLY A 215 29.88 28.56 -10.64
N VAL A 216 28.77 28.40 -11.39
CA VAL A 216 27.42 28.29 -10.82
C VAL A 216 27.14 26.87 -10.34
N VAL A 217 27.50 25.86 -11.14
CA VAL A 217 27.23 24.45 -10.83
C VAL A 217 28.11 23.95 -9.68
N SER A 218 29.35 24.43 -9.56
CA SER A 218 30.25 24.12 -8.45
C SER A 218 29.95 24.90 -7.16
N GLY A 219 29.17 25.99 -7.26
CA GLY A 219 28.91 26.91 -6.15
C GLY A 219 30.09 27.80 -5.77
N GLU A 220 31.08 27.96 -6.65
CA GLU A 220 32.26 28.81 -6.42
C GLU A 220 32.02 30.31 -6.69
N CYS A 221 30.99 30.65 -7.49
CA CYS A 221 30.61 32.02 -7.80
C CYS A 221 29.26 32.37 -7.17
N ASP A 222 29.17 33.56 -6.57
CA ASP A 222 27.89 34.13 -6.15
C ASP A 222 26.99 34.42 -7.36
N THR A 223 25.68 34.23 -7.19
CA THR A 223 24.70 34.36 -8.27
C THR A 223 23.66 35.42 -7.96
N ASP A 224 23.19 36.13 -8.99
CA ASP A 224 21.91 36.82 -8.90
C ASP A 224 20.78 35.81 -9.01
N GLU A 225 19.64 36.10 -8.37
CA GLU A 225 18.44 35.30 -8.49
C GLU A 225 17.27 36.16 -8.99
N PHE A 226 16.57 35.65 -10.00
CA PHE A 226 15.38 36.27 -10.58
C PHE A 226 14.20 35.31 -10.47
N SER A 227 13.20 35.67 -9.68
CA SER A 227 11.93 34.95 -9.61
C SER A 227 10.93 35.59 -10.57
N VAL A 228 10.50 34.84 -11.57
CA VAL A 228 9.72 35.38 -12.71
C VAL A 228 8.42 34.61 -12.85
N HIS A 229 7.30 35.32 -12.94
CA HIS A 229 6.01 34.68 -13.18
C HIS A 229 5.91 34.15 -14.63
N LEU A 230 5.44 32.91 -14.81
CA LEU A 230 5.39 32.20 -16.11
C LEU A 230 4.39 32.79 -17.12
N THR A 231 3.48 33.65 -16.69
CA THR A 231 2.42 34.23 -17.54
C THR A 231 2.24 35.74 -17.40
N THR A 232 2.80 36.37 -16.38
CA THR A 232 2.67 37.82 -16.14
C THR A 232 4.06 38.45 -16.24
N PRO A 233 4.18 39.77 -16.44
CA PRO A 233 5.47 40.45 -16.52
C PRO A 233 6.07 40.74 -15.12
N GLU A 234 5.73 39.95 -14.11
CA GLU A 234 6.22 40.14 -12.75
C GLU A 234 7.60 39.49 -12.59
N ILE A 235 8.59 40.28 -12.15
CA ILE A 235 9.94 39.84 -11.83
C ILE A 235 10.30 40.37 -10.45
N GLU A 236 10.77 39.48 -9.58
CA GLU A 236 11.46 39.82 -8.34
C GLU A 236 12.96 39.62 -8.55
N HIS A 237 13.74 40.67 -8.30
CA HIS A 237 15.20 40.68 -8.47
C HIS A 237 15.89 40.57 -7.10
N HIS A 238 16.79 39.61 -6.97
CA HIS A 238 17.70 39.50 -5.85
C HIS A 238 19.15 39.58 -6.35
N ILE A 239 19.75 40.78 -6.24
CA ILE A 239 21.10 41.06 -6.72
C ILE A 239 22.10 40.86 -5.60
N THR A 240 23.15 40.09 -5.87
CA THR A 240 24.23 39.79 -4.92
C THR A 240 25.55 40.41 -5.37
N GLN A 241 26.50 40.57 -4.43
CA GLN A 241 27.85 41.02 -4.75
C GLN A 241 28.64 39.87 -5.37
N LYS A 242 28.88 39.93 -6.69
CA LYS A 242 29.56 38.86 -7.44
C LYS A 242 31.06 39.11 -7.48
N GLY A 243 31.78 38.69 -6.44
CA GLY A 243 33.22 38.98 -6.30
C GLY A 243 34.12 38.24 -7.29
N THR A 244 33.68 37.11 -7.81
CA THR A 244 34.46 36.22 -8.67
C THR A 244 33.66 35.72 -9.87
N ALA A 245 34.37 35.35 -10.95
CA ALA A 245 33.82 34.76 -12.16
C ALA A 245 34.70 33.60 -12.64
N SER A 246 34.07 32.52 -13.10
CA SER A 246 34.78 31.37 -13.67
C SER A 246 34.96 31.55 -15.18
N VAL A 247 36.20 31.61 -15.65
CA VAL A 247 36.53 31.87 -17.07
C VAL A 247 37.49 30.82 -17.62
N PHE A 248 37.68 30.81 -18.94
CA PHE A 248 38.66 29.93 -19.57
C PHE A 248 40.09 30.23 -19.11
N ASN A 249 40.81 29.20 -18.65
CA ASN A 249 42.22 29.29 -18.31
C ASN A 249 43.10 29.21 -19.57
N THR A 250 43.42 30.39 -20.11
CA THR A 250 44.27 30.54 -21.30
C THR A 250 45.70 30.00 -21.14
N ARG A 251 46.19 29.76 -19.91
CA ARG A 251 47.57 29.32 -19.63
C ARG A 251 47.71 27.82 -19.37
N GLY A 252 46.63 27.11 -19.03
CA GLY A 252 46.69 25.71 -18.57
C GLY A 252 45.56 24.81 -19.05
N GLY A 253 44.58 25.32 -19.80
CA GLY A 253 43.36 24.57 -20.14
C GLY A 253 42.38 24.51 -18.95
N GLY A 254 41.11 24.19 -19.23
CA GLY A 254 40.05 24.18 -18.22
C GLY A 254 39.60 25.58 -17.76
N THR A 255 39.02 25.68 -16.57
CA THR A 255 38.51 26.93 -15.99
C THR A 255 39.46 27.50 -14.92
N VAL A 256 39.39 28.81 -14.71
CA VAL A 256 40.05 29.51 -13.60
C VAL A 256 39.12 30.59 -13.06
N THR A 257 39.10 30.73 -11.74
CA THR A 257 38.31 31.75 -11.05
C THR A 257 39.10 33.04 -10.96
N ILE A 258 38.55 34.12 -11.52
CA ILE A 258 39.16 35.47 -11.52
C ILE A 258 38.28 36.45 -10.73
N PRO A 259 38.87 37.52 -10.14
CA PRO A 259 38.08 38.58 -9.53
C PRO A 259 37.30 39.36 -10.59
N VAL A 260 36.05 39.71 -10.27
CA VAL A 260 35.21 40.58 -11.11
C VAL A 260 35.56 42.05 -10.86
N GLU A 261 35.59 42.86 -11.91
CA GLU A 261 35.81 44.32 -11.84
C GLU A 261 34.83 44.96 -10.85
N GLU A 262 35.30 45.85 -9.96
CA GLU A 262 34.49 46.43 -8.86
C GLU A 262 33.15 47.04 -9.34
N GLU A 263 33.16 47.67 -10.53
CA GLU A 263 31.98 48.28 -11.15
C GLU A 263 30.89 47.24 -11.51
N LYS A 264 31.27 46.00 -11.86
CA LYS A 264 30.36 44.92 -12.29
C LYS A 264 29.86 44.02 -11.15
N GLN A 265 30.45 44.13 -9.95
CA GLN A 265 30.10 43.25 -8.84
C GLN A 265 28.65 43.44 -8.37
N TRP A 266 28.11 44.65 -8.51
CA TRP A 266 26.74 45.02 -8.11
C TRP A 266 25.78 45.18 -9.28
N GLU A 267 26.26 45.04 -10.52
CA GLU A 267 25.40 45.08 -11.70
C GLU A 267 24.59 43.78 -11.80
N PRO A 268 23.32 43.85 -12.26
CA PRO A 268 22.56 42.64 -12.57
C PRO A 268 23.20 41.93 -13.77
N THR A 269 23.44 40.63 -13.60
CA THR A 269 24.00 39.76 -14.66
C THR A 269 23.11 39.66 -15.89
N LEU A 270 21.79 39.81 -15.74
CA LEU A 270 20.83 39.71 -16.83
C LEU A 270 19.93 40.96 -16.91
N PRO A 271 19.73 41.55 -18.10
CA PRO A 271 18.64 42.49 -18.33
C PRO A 271 17.29 41.76 -18.44
N ASP A 272 16.18 42.42 -18.08
CA ASP A 272 14.82 41.87 -18.11
C ASP A 272 14.45 41.18 -19.44
N ARG A 273 14.91 41.71 -20.57
CA ARG A 273 14.67 41.11 -21.89
C ARG A 273 15.22 39.68 -21.99
N GLU A 274 16.39 39.41 -21.40
CA GLU A 274 17.06 38.11 -21.41
C GLU A 274 16.43 37.18 -20.36
N ILE A 275 16.01 37.72 -19.21
CA ILE A 275 15.21 37.02 -18.20
C ILE A 275 13.90 36.49 -18.82
N TYR A 276 13.17 37.31 -19.57
CA TYR A 276 11.95 36.89 -20.26
C TYR A 276 12.21 35.86 -21.37
N ALA A 277 13.29 36.03 -22.14
CA ALA A 277 13.66 35.07 -23.17
C ALA A 277 13.98 33.69 -22.57
N LEU A 278 14.73 33.65 -21.46
CA LEU A 278 15.00 32.42 -20.70
C LEU A 278 13.72 31.80 -20.16
N ARG A 279 12.85 32.58 -19.50
CA ARG A 279 11.53 32.13 -19.03
C ARG A 279 10.73 31.47 -20.15
N ASP A 280 10.66 32.11 -21.31
CA ASP A 280 9.84 31.64 -22.44
C ASP A 280 10.40 30.35 -23.04
N ILE A 281 11.73 30.21 -23.11
CA ILE A 281 12.39 28.95 -23.50
C ILE A 281 12.10 27.85 -22.47
N GLY A 282 12.30 28.13 -21.17
CA GLY A 282 12.07 27.17 -20.10
C GLY A 282 10.62 26.69 -20.04
N LYS A 283 9.66 27.60 -20.23
CA LYS A 283 8.23 27.28 -20.31
C LYS A 283 7.91 26.35 -21.48
N LYS A 284 8.50 26.58 -22.65
CA LYS A 284 8.33 25.69 -23.81
C LYS A 284 8.92 24.30 -23.55
N ILE A 285 10.11 24.24 -22.95
CA ILE A 285 10.77 22.98 -22.59
C ILE A 285 9.92 22.18 -21.58
N ALA A 286 9.46 22.82 -20.51
CA ALA A 286 8.61 22.18 -19.49
C ALA A 286 7.25 21.73 -20.04
N ALA A 287 6.62 22.54 -20.91
CA ALA A 287 5.36 22.18 -21.56
C ALA A 287 5.51 20.95 -22.48
N ALA A 288 6.59 20.89 -23.26
CA ALA A 288 6.85 19.76 -24.14
C ALA A 288 7.29 18.49 -23.39
N ARG A 289 7.89 18.61 -22.19
CA ARG A 289 8.21 17.48 -21.31
C ARG A 289 7.06 17.02 -20.41
N GLY A 290 6.05 17.86 -20.20
CA GLY A 290 4.91 17.56 -19.33
C GLY A 290 5.22 17.63 -17.82
N CYS A 291 6.41 18.09 -17.43
CA CYS A 291 6.80 18.26 -16.03
C CYS A 291 7.80 19.42 -15.85
N PRO A 292 7.90 20.01 -14.64
CA PRO A 292 8.89 21.06 -14.35
C PRO A 292 10.33 20.61 -14.61
N GLN A 293 11.15 21.50 -15.13
CA GLN A 293 12.52 21.23 -15.56
C GLN A 293 13.54 22.10 -14.83
N ASP A 294 14.70 21.52 -14.60
CA ASP A 294 15.95 22.15 -14.22
C ASP A 294 16.82 22.25 -15.49
N ILE A 295 17.26 23.46 -15.83
CA ILE A 295 17.83 23.81 -17.13
C ILE A 295 19.14 24.57 -16.93
N GLU A 296 20.24 24.03 -17.42
CA GLU A 296 21.54 24.73 -17.49
C GLU A 296 21.61 25.52 -18.80
N TRP A 297 22.03 26.78 -18.72
CA TRP A 297 22.08 27.68 -19.86
C TRP A 297 23.30 28.61 -19.80
N THR A 298 23.66 29.16 -20.96
CA THR A 298 24.72 30.16 -21.09
C THR A 298 24.40 31.18 -22.18
N ILE A 299 24.90 32.40 -22.03
CA ILE A 299 24.72 33.50 -22.99
C ILE A 299 26.10 33.93 -23.50
N GLN A 300 26.22 33.98 -24.82
CA GLN A 300 27.38 34.53 -25.52
C GLN A 300 26.88 35.44 -26.64
N ASN A 301 27.39 36.67 -26.74
CA ASN A 301 26.97 37.64 -27.76
C ASN A 301 25.43 37.85 -27.83
N HIS A 302 24.76 37.93 -26.67
CA HIS A 302 23.29 37.98 -26.53
C HIS A 302 22.51 36.77 -27.09
N GLN A 303 23.18 35.68 -27.45
CA GLN A 303 22.55 34.43 -27.87
C GLN A 303 22.49 33.45 -26.68
N ILE A 304 21.29 32.94 -26.40
CA ILE A 304 21.04 31.94 -25.35
C ILE A 304 21.30 30.55 -25.91
N PHE A 305 22.09 29.76 -25.19
CA PHE A 305 22.31 28.33 -25.43
C PHE A 305 21.85 27.51 -24.23
N ILE A 306 21.13 26.42 -24.50
CA ILE A 306 20.71 25.43 -23.51
C ILE A 306 21.75 24.31 -23.48
N LEU A 307 22.37 24.11 -22.32
CA LEU A 307 23.45 23.16 -22.11
C LEU A 307 22.97 21.81 -21.58
N GLN A 308 21.88 21.81 -20.80
CA GLN A 308 21.26 20.60 -20.27
C GLN A 308 19.81 20.88 -19.85
N THR A 309 18.97 19.84 -19.87
CA THR A 309 17.65 19.87 -19.23
C THR A 309 17.39 18.54 -18.51
N ARG A 310 16.72 18.59 -17.35
CA ARG A 310 16.30 17.41 -16.58
C ARG A 310 15.03 17.69 -15.77
N PRO A 311 14.22 16.67 -15.43
CA PRO A 311 13.03 16.87 -14.60
C PRO A 311 13.38 17.25 -13.16
N ILE A 312 12.63 18.18 -12.56
CA ILE A 312 12.74 18.48 -11.13
C ILE A 312 12.13 17.33 -10.34
N THR A 313 12.97 16.58 -9.62
CA THR A 313 12.55 15.36 -8.90
C THR A 313 11.92 15.65 -7.54
N ARG A 314 12.24 16.79 -6.91
CA ARG A 314 11.67 17.23 -5.63
C ARG A 314 11.34 18.71 -5.69
N LEU A 315 10.06 19.03 -5.54
CA LEU A 315 9.60 20.39 -5.27
C LEU A 315 8.97 20.40 -3.87
N PRO A 316 9.28 21.40 -3.04
CA PRO A 316 8.50 21.61 -1.82
C PRO A 316 7.04 21.82 -2.19
N ARG A 317 6.15 21.42 -1.29
CA ARG A 317 4.73 21.69 -1.44
C ARG A 317 4.48 23.17 -1.17
N GLN A 318 3.53 23.78 -1.89
CA GLN A 318 3.05 25.09 -1.50
C GLN A 318 2.39 24.96 -0.12
N ASP A 319 2.87 25.71 0.86
CA ASP A 319 2.23 25.83 2.18
C ASP A 319 0.91 26.60 2.02
N ASP A 320 -0.15 25.91 1.61
CA ASP A 320 -1.49 26.46 1.65
C ASP A 320 -2.10 26.17 3.03
N LYS A 321 -2.11 27.20 3.90
CA LYS A 321 -2.70 27.15 5.25
C LYS A 321 -4.21 26.80 5.23
N SER A 322 -4.85 26.74 4.06
CA SER A 322 -6.23 26.28 3.88
C SER A 322 -6.37 24.77 3.60
N GLU A 323 -5.28 24.01 3.54
CA GLU A 323 -5.31 22.62 3.08
C GLU A 323 -6.13 21.68 3.97
N ARG A 324 -7.04 20.97 3.29
CA ARG A 324 -7.89 19.92 3.86
C ARG A 324 -7.02 18.77 4.36
N HIS A 325 -7.08 18.49 5.65
CA HIS A 325 -6.48 17.30 6.26
C HIS A 325 -7.47 16.14 6.22
N ILE A 326 -7.10 15.02 5.59
CA ILE A 326 -7.89 13.79 5.58
C ILE A 326 -7.11 12.69 6.26
N ILE A 327 -7.74 12.04 7.23
CA ILE A 327 -7.16 10.93 7.98
C ILE A 327 -7.77 9.64 7.45
N PHE A 328 -6.89 8.71 7.10
CA PHE A 328 -7.25 7.38 6.68
C PHE A 328 -6.80 6.36 7.72
N ASP A 329 -7.66 5.39 8.01
CA ASP A 329 -7.35 4.24 8.86
C ASP A 329 -7.93 2.96 8.24
N ASN A 330 -7.20 1.86 8.30
CA ASN A 330 -7.69 0.57 7.82
C ASN A 330 -7.69 -0.55 8.88
N SER A 331 -7.44 -0.22 10.15
CA SER A 331 -7.22 -1.18 11.23
C SER A 331 -8.37 -2.17 11.41
N ASN A 332 -9.62 -1.69 11.28
CA ASN A 332 -10.82 -2.52 11.41
C ASN A 332 -11.35 -3.01 10.05
N ILE A 333 -11.32 -2.17 9.01
CA ILE A 333 -11.93 -2.51 7.71
C ILE A 333 -11.18 -3.62 6.96
N GLN A 334 -9.88 -3.81 7.22
CA GLN A 334 -9.08 -4.88 6.62
C GLN A 334 -9.57 -6.30 7.01
N GLU A 335 -10.32 -6.46 8.11
CA GLU A 335 -10.99 -7.74 8.43
C GLU A 335 -12.14 -8.06 7.47
N SER A 336 -12.75 -7.02 6.89
CA SER A 336 -13.87 -7.14 5.95
C SER A 336 -13.39 -7.19 4.50
N TYR A 337 -12.41 -6.34 4.17
CA TYR A 337 -11.82 -6.20 2.83
C TYR A 337 -10.31 -6.35 2.94
N CYS A 338 -9.84 -7.59 2.99
CA CYS A 338 -8.43 -7.90 3.18
C CYS A 338 -7.62 -7.69 1.89
N GLY A 339 -6.38 -7.21 2.05
CA GLY A 339 -5.42 -7.04 0.97
C GLY A 339 -5.88 -6.09 -0.15
N ILE A 340 -5.38 -6.34 -1.35
CA ILE A 340 -5.76 -5.60 -2.55
C ILE A 340 -7.20 -5.95 -2.94
N THR A 341 -8.00 -4.93 -3.17
CA THR A 341 -9.43 -4.98 -3.43
C THR A 341 -9.74 -4.33 -4.78
N THR A 342 -10.35 -5.12 -5.65
CA THR A 342 -10.65 -4.72 -7.03
C THR A 342 -11.63 -3.53 -7.13
N PRO A 343 -11.62 -2.76 -8.23
CA PRO A 343 -12.51 -1.62 -8.45
C PRO A 343 -13.99 -1.91 -8.24
N LEU A 344 -14.47 -3.09 -8.67
CA LEU A 344 -15.88 -3.46 -8.52
C LEU A 344 -16.26 -3.60 -7.04
N THR A 345 -15.44 -4.31 -6.28
CA THR A 345 -15.67 -4.46 -4.84
C THR A 345 -15.59 -3.13 -4.11
N PHE A 346 -14.62 -2.27 -4.45
CA PHE A 346 -14.52 -0.97 -3.80
C PHE A 346 -15.73 -0.07 -4.10
N SER A 347 -16.14 0.05 -5.36
CA SER A 347 -17.30 0.86 -5.75
C SER A 347 -18.61 0.31 -5.14
N PHE A 348 -18.77 -1.01 -5.09
CA PHE A 348 -19.89 -1.68 -4.41
C PHE A 348 -19.88 -1.42 -2.90
N ALA A 349 -18.72 -1.55 -2.24
CA ALA A 349 -18.56 -1.25 -0.82
C ALA A 349 -18.86 0.22 -0.53
N ARG A 350 -18.36 1.16 -1.34
CA ARG A 350 -18.64 2.60 -1.22
C ARG A 350 -20.14 2.89 -1.29
N ALA A 351 -20.84 2.34 -2.28
CA ALA A 351 -22.29 2.50 -2.43
C ALA A 351 -23.06 1.88 -1.26
N GLY A 352 -22.64 0.68 -0.81
CA GLY A 352 -23.22 0.00 0.34
C GLY A 352 -23.07 0.78 1.64
N TYR A 353 -21.87 1.31 1.93
CA TYR A 353 -21.64 2.14 3.12
C TYR A 353 -22.45 3.43 3.08
N ALA A 354 -22.49 4.14 1.95
CA ALA A 354 -23.34 5.32 1.82
C ALA A 354 -24.81 5.02 2.14
N THR A 355 -25.32 3.90 1.61
CA THR A 355 -26.71 3.44 1.82
C THR A 355 -27.00 3.06 3.27
N VAL A 356 -26.10 2.31 3.93
CA VAL A 356 -26.25 1.87 5.33
C VAL A 356 -26.14 3.06 6.29
N TYR A 357 -25.22 3.99 6.05
CA TYR A 357 -25.08 5.19 6.90
C TYR A 357 -26.23 6.17 6.72
N GLU A 358 -26.75 6.32 5.50
CA GLU A 358 -27.99 7.06 5.27
C GLU A 358 -29.15 6.47 6.10
N GLN A 359 -29.34 5.15 6.07
CA GLN A 359 -30.36 4.49 6.89
C GLN A 359 -30.12 4.68 8.40
N THR A 360 -28.85 4.69 8.82
CA THR A 360 -28.48 4.92 10.22
C THR A 360 -28.91 6.31 10.70
N ILE A 361 -28.57 7.37 9.97
CA ILE A 361 -28.97 8.73 10.35
C ILE A 361 -30.49 8.95 10.25
N ARG A 362 -31.16 8.28 9.31
CA ARG A 362 -32.64 8.27 9.22
C ARG A 362 -33.28 7.60 10.43
N ALA A 363 -32.74 6.46 10.87
CA ALA A 363 -33.20 5.75 12.07
C ALA A 363 -33.09 6.61 13.34
N LEU A 364 -32.12 7.52 13.38
CA LEU A 364 -31.89 8.48 14.45
C LEU A 364 -32.76 9.75 14.36
N GLY A 365 -33.61 9.85 13.33
CA GLY A 365 -34.58 10.94 13.17
C GLY A 365 -34.13 12.11 12.30
N CYS A 366 -33.06 11.97 11.51
CA CYS A 366 -32.70 12.96 10.50
C CYS A 366 -33.73 13.00 9.36
N SER A 367 -34.09 14.21 8.93
CA SER A 367 -34.98 14.45 7.76
C SER A 367 -34.24 14.32 6.43
N ASP A 368 -34.96 14.14 5.32
CA ASP A 368 -34.38 14.09 3.96
C ASP A 368 -33.49 15.30 3.64
N LYS A 369 -33.88 16.49 4.09
CA LYS A 369 -33.09 17.71 3.92
C LYS A 369 -31.71 17.58 4.60
N GLN A 370 -31.66 17.00 5.80
CA GLN A 370 -30.41 16.81 6.53
C GLN A 370 -29.57 15.70 5.90
N VAL A 371 -30.20 14.61 5.45
CA VAL A 371 -29.50 13.55 4.70
C VAL A 371 -28.81 14.14 3.48
N ASN A 372 -29.53 14.94 2.68
CA ASN A 372 -28.97 15.58 1.49
C ASN A 372 -27.85 16.58 1.81
N GLN A 373 -27.94 17.34 2.92
CA GLN A 373 -26.86 18.20 3.39
C GLN A 373 -25.57 17.44 3.73
N HIS A 374 -25.69 16.16 4.07
CA HIS A 374 -24.58 15.29 4.43
C HIS A 374 -24.23 14.27 3.35
N ARG A 375 -24.81 14.37 2.14
CA ARG A 375 -24.61 13.42 1.03
C ARG A 375 -23.13 13.23 0.66
N SER A 376 -22.38 14.33 0.54
CA SER A 376 -20.94 14.27 0.28
C SER A 376 -20.16 13.52 1.37
N MET A 377 -20.57 13.62 2.64
CA MET A 377 -19.95 12.86 3.72
C MET A 377 -20.25 11.36 3.57
N LEU A 378 -21.51 11.00 3.31
CA LEU A 378 -21.97 9.61 3.16
C LEU A 378 -21.30 8.90 1.98
N GLU A 379 -21.15 9.59 0.85
CA GLU A 379 -20.54 9.05 -0.38
C GLU A 379 -19.01 8.91 -0.28
N ASN A 380 -18.38 9.57 0.69
CA ASN A 380 -16.92 9.59 0.88
C ASN A 380 -16.51 9.02 2.24
N MET A 381 -17.22 8.00 2.73
CA MET A 381 -16.88 7.29 3.98
C MET A 381 -15.66 6.38 3.83
N LEU A 382 -15.35 5.95 2.61
CA LEU A 382 -14.24 5.06 2.28
C LEU A 382 -13.29 5.73 1.28
N GLY A 383 -12.00 5.39 1.36
CA GLY A 383 -10.98 5.69 0.35
C GLY A 383 -10.33 4.41 -0.16
N LEU A 384 -9.82 4.45 -1.38
CA LEU A 384 -9.02 3.38 -1.98
C LEU A 384 -7.60 3.91 -2.17
N ILE A 385 -6.62 3.31 -1.51
CA ILE A 385 -5.22 3.72 -1.55
C ILE A 385 -4.38 2.49 -1.90
N LYS A 386 -3.69 2.54 -3.05
CA LYS A 386 -2.92 1.40 -3.60
C LYS A 386 -3.69 0.07 -3.53
N GLY A 387 -4.92 0.10 -4.03
CA GLY A 387 -5.82 -1.05 -4.03
C GLY A 387 -6.38 -1.47 -2.67
N ARG A 388 -6.10 -0.78 -1.56
CA ARG A 388 -6.59 -1.14 -0.21
C ARG A 388 -7.64 -0.16 0.28
N ILE A 389 -8.67 -0.66 0.96
CA ILE A 389 -9.78 0.17 1.47
C ILE A 389 -9.41 0.75 2.84
N TYR A 390 -9.64 2.05 3.00
CA TYR A 390 -9.48 2.80 4.26
C TYR A 390 -10.77 3.52 4.62
N TYR A 391 -11.03 3.68 5.92
CA TYR A 391 -12.03 4.61 6.43
C TYR A 391 -11.54 6.05 6.31
N ASN A 392 -12.40 6.93 5.79
CA ASN A 392 -12.19 8.37 5.90
C ASN A 392 -12.64 8.82 7.29
N ILE A 393 -11.69 8.95 8.20
CA ILE A 393 -11.99 9.16 9.62
C ILE A 393 -12.67 10.51 9.84
N ASN A 394 -12.31 11.57 9.11
CA ASN A 394 -12.98 12.86 9.21
C ASN A 394 -14.48 12.77 8.92
N ASN A 395 -14.87 12.04 7.87
CA ASN A 395 -16.28 11.88 7.50
C ASN A 395 -17.02 10.99 8.50
N TRP A 396 -16.36 9.96 9.02
CA TRP A 396 -16.86 9.17 10.13
C TRP A 396 -17.19 10.01 11.36
N TYR A 397 -16.26 10.84 11.85
CA TYR A 397 -16.53 11.72 12.98
C TYR A 397 -17.66 12.71 12.70
N LYS A 398 -17.76 13.27 11.49
CA LYS A 398 -18.90 14.12 11.08
C LYS A 398 -20.23 13.37 11.19
N GLY A 399 -20.26 12.09 10.78
CA GLY A 399 -21.42 11.22 10.94
C GLY A 399 -21.75 10.97 12.42
N LEU A 400 -20.73 10.75 13.25
CA LEU A 400 -20.89 10.49 14.69
C LEU A 400 -21.42 11.72 15.46
N LEU A 401 -21.07 12.94 15.06
CA LEU A 401 -21.61 14.17 15.64
C LEU A 401 -23.14 14.31 15.48
N LEU A 402 -23.75 13.52 14.58
CA LEU A 402 -25.21 13.46 14.43
C LEU A 402 -25.88 12.58 15.49
N LEU A 403 -25.12 11.78 16.25
CA LEU A 403 -25.64 10.89 17.29
C LEU A 403 -25.95 11.67 18.60
N PRO A 404 -27.10 11.42 19.25
CA PRO A 404 -27.40 12.00 20.56
C PRO A 404 -26.41 11.50 21.63
N SER A 405 -25.91 12.43 22.47
CA SER A 405 -24.95 12.16 23.57
C SER A 405 -23.55 11.67 23.17
N PHE A 406 -23.12 11.88 21.92
CA PHE A 406 -21.82 11.44 21.41
C PHE A 406 -20.60 11.99 22.18
N GLN A 407 -20.65 13.24 22.65
CA GLN A 407 -19.54 13.89 23.38
C GLN A 407 -19.06 13.09 24.60
N THR A 408 -19.94 12.31 25.23
CA THR A 408 -19.61 11.49 26.42
C THR A 408 -19.05 10.10 26.10
N ASN A 409 -19.14 9.62 24.86
CA ASN A 409 -18.73 8.27 24.44
C ASN A 409 -17.68 8.26 23.30
N LYS A 410 -17.09 9.41 22.94
CA LYS A 410 -16.05 9.54 21.89
C LYS A 410 -14.92 8.50 22.08
N LYS A 411 -14.37 8.42 23.30
CA LYS A 411 -13.30 7.47 23.67
C LYS A 411 -13.69 6.00 23.53
N ASP A 412 -14.93 5.64 23.88
CA ASP A 412 -15.40 4.25 23.78
C ASP A 412 -15.54 3.82 22.31
N MET A 413 -15.95 4.74 21.43
CA MET A 413 -16.04 4.46 19.99
C MET A 413 -14.68 4.50 19.28
N GLU A 414 -13.79 5.44 19.62
CA GLU A 414 -12.40 5.45 19.12
C GLU A 414 -11.72 4.12 19.40
N ARG A 415 -11.87 3.61 20.62
CA ARG A 415 -11.38 2.29 21.02
C ARG A 415 -12.04 1.14 20.26
N MET A 416 -13.33 1.25 19.94
CA MET A 416 -14.04 0.24 19.12
C MET A 416 -13.59 0.27 17.65
N MET A 417 -13.22 1.44 17.14
CA MET A 417 -12.72 1.62 15.77
C MET A 417 -11.23 1.30 15.64
N GLY A 418 -10.51 1.14 16.76
CA GLY A 418 -9.07 0.88 16.78
C GLY A 418 -8.22 2.13 16.52
N LEU A 419 -8.78 3.32 16.72
CA LEU A 419 -8.02 4.57 16.63
C LEU A 419 -7.18 4.74 17.89
N GLU A 420 -5.86 4.79 17.73
CA GLU A 420 -4.92 5.02 18.83
C GLU A 420 -4.77 6.51 19.16
N ASP A 421 -5.03 7.39 18.19
CA ASP A 421 -4.82 8.84 18.34
C ASP A 421 -6.10 9.69 18.23
N PRO A 422 -6.21 10.77 19.03
CA PRO A 422 -7.33 11.68 18.99
C PRO A 422 -7.33 12.51 17.69
N VAL A 423 -8.44 12.44 16.96
CA VAL A 423 -8.68 13.30 15.80
C VAL A 423 -9.23 14.65 16.29
N ASP A 424 -8.34 15.63 16.43
CA ASP A 424 -8.67 16.98 16.91
C ASP A 424 -9.03 17.98 15.79
N PHE A 425 -9.22 17.52 14.56
CA PHE A 425 -9.35 18.38 13.37
C PHE A 425 -10.79 18.80 13.02
N ILE A 426 -11.78 18.55 13.88
CA ILE A 426 -13.16 19.00 13.62
C ILE A 426 -13.50 20.12 14.59
N GLU A 427 -13.66 21.34 14.03
CA GLU A 427 -14.14 22.49 14.78
C GLU A 427 -15.53 22.21 15.38
N ASP A 428 -15.55 21.98 16.68
CA ASP A 428 -16.77 21.83 17.47
C ASP A 428 -17.50 23.17 17.54
N LYS A 429 -18.51 23.35 16.68
CA LYS A 429 -19.54 24.36 16.95
C LYS A 429 -20.41 23.82 18.09
N THR A 430 -20.04 24.14 19.33
CA THR A 430 -20.87 23.85 20.49
C THR A 430 -22.25 24.48 20.28
N PRO A 431 -23.34 23.68 20.20
CA PRO A 431 -24.65 24.22 19.92
C PRO A 431 -25.08 25.13 21.07
N SER A 432 -25.63 26.31 20.73
CA SER A 432 -26.13 27.26 21.73
C SER A 432 -27.21 26.61 22.61
N LEU A 433 -27.41 27.13 23.82
CA LEU A 433 -28.48 26.66 24.72
C LEU A 433 -29.86 26.68 24.03
N GLY A 434 -30.12 27.66 23.16
CA GLY A 434 -31.33 27.73 22.34
C GLY A 434 -31.45 26.61 21.31
N ASP A 435 -30.35 26.21 20.67
CA ASP A 435 -30.34 25.10 19.69
C ASP A 435 -30.53 23.74 20.37
N LYS A 436 -29.99 23.56 21.58
CA LYS A 436 -30.22 22.35 22.39
C LYS A 436 -31.70 22.21 22.77
N ILE A 437 -32.35 23.30 23.20
CA ILE A 437 -33.79 23.32 23.55
C ILE A 437 -34.67 23.06 22.32
N LYS A 438 -34.34 23.62 21.16
CA LYS A 438 -35.06 23.34 19.89
C LYS A 438 -34.93 21.88 19.42
N LYS A 439 -33.83 21.20 19.76
CA LYS A 439 -33.58 19.80 19.38
C LYS A 439 -34.17 18.77 20.36
N LEU A 440 -34.48 19.17 21.60
CA LEU A 440 -35.01 18.29 22.66
C LEU A 440 -36.27 17.49 22.27
N PRO A 441 -37.31 18.05 21.63
CA PRO A 441 -38.49 17.29 21.22
C PRO A 441 -38.17 16.22 20.18
N LYS A 442 -37.32 16.56 19.19
CA LYS A 442 -36.86 15.63 18.16
C LYS A 442 -36.04 14.49 18.76
N MET A 443 -35.13 14.80 19.69
CA MET A 443 -34.34 13.80 20.41
C MET A 443 -35.21 12.88 21.26
N GLY A 444 -36.21 13.43 21.97
CA GLY A 444 -37.16 12.63 22.74
C GLY A 444 -37.97 11.68 21.86
N TRP A 445 -38.40 12.14 20.68
CA TRP A 445 -39.13 11.31 19.75
C TRP A 445 -38.26 10.25 19.06
N ALA A 446 -37.01 10.58 18.72
CA ALA A 446 -36.02 9.60 18.23
C ALA A 446 -35.74 8.52 19.29
N LEU A 447 -35.61 8.91 20.56
CA LEU A 447 -35.46 7.97 21.67
C LEU A 447 -36.68 7.05 21.83
N LEU A 448 -37.90 7.60 21.77
CA LEU A 448 -39.13 6.80 21.83
C LEU A 448 -39.21 5.79 20.68
N ARG A 449 -38.84 6.20 19.46
CA ARG A 449 -38.76 5.31 18.29
C ARG A 449 -37.74 4.20 18.49
N LEU A 450 -36.54 4.51 18.99
CA LEU A 450 -35.52 3.52 19.31
C LEU A 450 -35.99 2.54 20.39
N LEU A 451 -36.63 3.04 21.46
CA LEU A 451 -37.18 2.19 22.51
C LEU A 451 -38.29 1.27 21.99
N TYR A 452 -39.16 1.77 21.11
CA TYR A 452 -40.16 0.96 20.44
C TYR A 452 -39.53 -0.11 19.53
N ALA A 453 -38.49 0.26 18.76
CA ALA A 453 -37.72 -0.67 17.95
C ALA A 453 -37.07 -1.77 18.79
N PHE A 454 -36.46 -1.42 19.92
CA PHE A 454 -35.88 -2.37 20.86
C PHE A 454 -36.92 -3.30 21.48
N ARG A 455 -38.12 -2.80 21.78
CA ARG A 455 -39.22 -3.62 22.29
C ARG A 455 -39.72 -4.63 21.25
N THR A 456 -39.65 -4.28 19.97
CA THR A 456 -40.14 -5.10 18.85
C THR A 456 -39.00 -5.82 18.10
N MET A 457 -37.81 -5.92 18.70
CA MET A 457 -36.61 -6.41 18.02
C MET A 457 -36.78 -7.84 17.50
N ASP A 458 -37.32 -8.76 18.30
CA ASP A 458 -37.49 -10.17 17.91
C ASP A 458 -38.36 -10.31 16.66
N GLN A 459 -39.50 -9.62 16.62
CA GLN A 459 -40.41 -9.60 15.46
C GLN A 459 -39.75 -8.97 14.23
N ARG A 460 -38.93 -7.92 14.41
CA ARG A 460 -38.22 -7.26 13.32
C ARG A 460 -37.14 -8.16 12.72
N VAL A 461 -36.43 -8.91 13.55
CA VAL A 461 -35.39 -9.85 13.10
C VAL A 461 -36.04 -11.01 12.35
N GLU A 462 -37.13 -11.58 12.87
CA GLU A 462 -37.88 -12.65 12.19
C GLU A 462 -38.38 -12.20 10.80
N LEU A 463 -39.03 -11.04 10.74
CA LEU A 463 -39.48 -10.45 9.48
C LEU A 463 -38.33 -10.20 8.51
N PHE A 464 -37.21 -9.67 8.99
CA PHE A 464 -36.02 -9.41 8.16
C PHE A 464 -35.45 -10.71 7.58
N LEU A 465 -35.31 -11.76 8.39
CA LEU A 465 -34.79 -13.05 7.95
C LEU A 465 -35.73 -13.72 6.93
N ASP A 466 -37.04 -13.62 7.11
CA ASP A 466 -38.00 -14.19 6.17
C ASP A 466 -38.08 -13.41 4.85
N GLN A 467 -38.02 -12.07 4.92
CA GLN A 467 -37.87 -11.23 3.72
C GLN A 467 -36.58 -11.57 2.97
N PHE A 468 -35.46 -11.73 3.67
CA PHE A 468 -34.21 -12.15 3.05
C PHE A 468 -34.35 -13.50 2.34
N LYS A 469 -34.93 -14.51 3.00
CA LYS A 469 -35.16 -15.84 2.39
C LYS A 469 -36.03 -15.73 1.14
N GLN A 470 -37.11 -14.96 1.18
CA GLN A 470 -38.02 -14.77 0.06
C GLN A 470 -37.32 -14.14 -1.14
N HIS A 471 -36.62 -13.01 -0.93
CA HIS A 471 -35.92 -12.29 -1.99
C HIS A 471 -34.71 -13.05 -2.52
N ALA A 472 -33.98 -13.76 -1.65
CA ALA A 472 -32.88 -14.64 -2.08
C ALA A 472 -33.41 -15.81 -2.93
N ALA A 473 -34.56 -16.41 -2.59
CA ALA A 473 -35.17 -17.49 -3.36
C ALA A 473 -35.72 -17.03 -4.72
N ALA A 474 -36.07 -15.74 -4.86
CA ALA A 474 -36.47 -15.16 -6.14
C ALA A 474 -35.31 -15.14 -7.17
N ILE A 475 -34.06 -15.13 -6.69
CA ILE A 475 -32.87 -15.25 -7.52
C ILE A 475 -32.43 -16.72 -7.56
N LYS A 476 -32.93 -17.45 -8.56
CA LYS A 476 -32.51 -18.83 -8.81
C LYS A 476 -31.10 -18.88 -9.38
N ARG A 477 -30.12 -19.16 -8.52
CA ARG A 477 -28.68 -19.24 -8.88
C ARG A 477 -28.42 -20.19 -10.06
N THR A 478 -29.12 -21.32 -10.11
CA THR A 478 -28.98 -22.33 -11.18
C THR A 478 -29.42 -21.82 -12.55
N GLU A 479 -30.24 -20.78 -12.63
CA GLU A 479 -30.77 -20.23 -13.88
C GLU A 479 -30.02 -18.96 -14.34
N LEU A 480 -29.06 -18.45 -13.55
CA LEU A 480 -28.36 -17.20 -13.88
C LEU A 480 -27.60 -17.27 -15.22
N HIS A 481 -27.03 -18.43 -15.55
CA HIS A 481 -26.32 -18.66 -16.83
C HIS A 481 -27.22 -18.58 -18.08
N THR A 482 -28.54 -18.60 -17.90
CA THR A 482 -29.51 -18.44 -18.99
C THR A 482 -29.91 -16.99 -19.23
N CYS A 483 -29.51 -16.08 -18.34
CA CYS A 483 -29.86 -14.66 -18.42
C CYS A 483 -28.88 -13.90 -19.30
N ASN A 484 -29.38 -12.94 -20.08
CA ASN A 484 -28.52 -11.97 -20.77
C ASN A 484 -28.04 -10.86 -19.81
N SER A 485 -27.11 -10.03 -20.29
CA SER A 485 -26.52 -8.92 -19.53
C SER A 485 -27.56 -7.98 -18.91
N SER A 486 -28.57 -7.57 -19.67
CA SER A 486 -29.66 -6.71 -19.18
C SER A 486 -30.45 -7.36 -18.03
N GLN A 487 -30.85 -8.62 -18.17
CA GLN A 487 -31.58 -9.37 -17.15
C GLN A 487 -30.75 -9.58 -15.87
N LEU A 488 -29.43 -9.74 -16.00
CA LEU A 488 -28.52 -9.83 -14.86
C LEU A 488 -28.45 -8.49 -14.10
N ILE A 489 -28.37 -7.37 -14.82
CA ILE A 489 -28.38 -6.02 -14.22
C ILE A 489 -29.72 -5.71 -13.54
N GLU A 490 -30.85 -6.12 -14.12
CA GLU A 490 -32.17 -6.01 -13.46
C GLU A 490 -32.21 -6.79 -12.13
N LYS A 491 -31.57 -7.96 -12.06
CA LYS A 491 -31.46 -8.74 -10.81
C LYS A 491 -30.58 -8.03 -9.78
N LEU A 492 -29.50 -7.36 -10.19
CA LEU A 492 -28.68 -6.53 -9.28
C LEU A 492 -29.53 -5.41 -8.66
N LYS A 493 -30.25 -4.66 -9.51
CA LYS A 493 -31.14 -3.58 -9.07
C LYS A 493 -32.26 -4.09 -8.14
N TYR A 494 -32.80 -5.28 -8.43
CA TYR A 494 -33.77 -5.92 -7.55
C TYR A 494 -33.21 -6.19 -6.14
N LEU A 495 -31.98 -6.72 -6.05
CA LEU A 495 -31.31 -6.96 -4.77
C LEU A 495 -31.00 -5.65 -4.04
N ASP A 496 -30.62 -4.59 -4.76
CA ASP A 496 -30.36 -3.26 -4.17
C ASP A 496 -31.62 -2.72 -3.47
N GLU A 497 -32.76 -2.74 -4.17
CA GLU A 497 -34.05 -2.23 -3.67
C GLU A 497 -34.62 -3.07 -2.51
N HIS A 498 -34.51 -4.40 -2.60
CA HIS A 498 -35.21 -5.30 -1.69
C HIS A 498 -34.36 -5.76 -0.50
N LEU A 499 -33.04 -5.75 -0.62
CA LEU A 499 -32.12 -6.16 0.46
C LEU A 499 -31.26 -5.01 0.97
N LEU A 500 -30.46 -4.37 0.11
CA LEU A 500 -29.45 -3.39 0.55
C LEU A 500 -30.11 -2.11 1.12
N GLN A 501 -31.15 -1.60 0.47
CA GLN A 501 -31.90 -0.43 0.94
C GLN A 501 -32.82 -0.71 2.15
N ARG A 502 -32.95 -1.97 2.57
CA ARG A 502 -33.81 -2.41 3.69
C ARG A 502 -33.01 -2.98 4.86
N TRP A 503 -31.83 -2.41 5.13
CA TRP A 503 -30.87 -2.86 6.13
C TRP A 503 -31.06 -2.25 7.54
N THR A 504 -32.24 -1.67 7.82
CA THR A 504 -32.48 -0.92 9.06
C THR A 504 -32.51 -1.80 10.33
N THR A 505 -32.98 -3.05 10.25
CA THR A 505 -33.06 -3.95 11.42
C THR A 505 -31.68 -4.31 11.99
N PRO A 506 -30.69 -4.74 11.17
CA PRO A 506 -29.32 -4.92 11.64
C PRO A 506 -28.73 -3.69 12.36
N ILE A 507 -28.93 -2.49 11.80
CA ILE A 507 -28.45 -1.22 12.38
C ILE A 507 -29.03 -1.01 13.78
N LEU A 508 -30.35 -1.18 13.93
CA LEU A 508 -31.03 -1.04 15.22
C LEU A 508 -30.55 -2.08 16.24
N ASN A 509 -30.25 -3.30 15.78
CA ASN A 509 -29.71 -4.33 16.65
C ASN A 509 -28.28 -4.03 17.11
N ASP A 510 -27.42 -3.45 16.26
CA ASP A 510 -26.08 -3.03 16.69
C ASP A 510 -26.13 -1.96 17.80
N PHE A 511 -27.07 -1.00 17.73
CA PHE A 511 -27.31 -0.07 18.85
C PHE A 511 -27.77 -0.80 20.12
N TYR A 512 -28.61 -1.84 19.97
CA TYR A 512 -29.09 -2.66 21.08
C TYR A 512 -27.95 -3.45 21.74
N VAL A 513 -27.07 -4.06 20.94
CA VAL A 513 -25.84 -4.75 21.38
C VAL A 513 -24.93 -3.77 22.11
N MET A 514 -24.62 -2.62 21.51
CA MET A 514 -23.76 -1.59 22.11
C MET A 514 -24.27 -1.16 23.50
N MET A 515 -25.57 -0.90 23.62
CA MET A 515 -26.19 -0.48 24.88
C MET A 515 -26.08 -1.56 25.97
N PHE A 516 -26.39 -2.82 25.66
CA PHE A 516 -26.33 -3.90 26.66
C PHE A 516 -24.90 -4.34 26.96
N ASN A 517 -24.01 -4.32 25.98
CA ASN A 517 -22.59 -4.58 26.17
C ASN A 517 -21.99 -3.61 27.20
N GLY A 518 -22.22 -2.30 27.02
CA GLY A 518 -21.77 -1.28 27.97
C GLY A 518 -22.42 -1.38 29.36
N ARG A 519 -23.62 -1.94 29.48
CA ARG A 519 -24.26 -2.20 30.80
C ARG A 519 -23.65 -3.40 31.51
N VAL A 520 -23.38 -4.48 30.79
CA VAL A 520 -22.75 -5.69 31.33
C VAL A 520 -21.30 -5.38 31.72
N HIS A 521 -20.53 -4.74 30.84
CA HIS A 521 -19.14 -4.35 31.10
C HIS A 521 -19.03 -3.47 32.36
N ARG A 522 -19.85 -2.41 32.48
CA ARG A 522 -19.89 -1.57 33.71
C ARG A 522 -20.28 -2.34 34.96
N GLY A 523 -21.10 -3.38 34.83
CA GLY A 523 -21.44 -4.27 35.94
C GLY A 523 -20.24 -5.09 36.42
N LEU A 524 -19.41 -5.57 35.48
CA LEU A 524 -18.17 -6.31 35.79
C LEU A 524 -17.11 -5.41 36.42
N THR A 525 -16.89 -4.22 35.85
CA THR A 525 -15.90 -3.26 36.38
C THR A 525 -16.28 -2.75 37.77
N ALA A 526 -17.57 -2.44 37.99
CA ALA A 526 -18.06 -2.02 39.31
C ALA A 526 -17.91 -3.11 40.39
N ALA A 527 -17.77 -4.39 40.00
CA ALA A 527 -17.53 -5.50 40.92
C ALA A 527 -16.03 -5.77 41.18
N GLY A 528 -15.13 -4.94 40.64
CA GLY A 528 -13.68 -5.04 40.86
C GLY A 528 -13.02 -6.19 40.09
N ILE A 529 -13.53 -6.55 38.91
CA ILE A 529 -12.95 -7.59 38.05
C ILE A 529 -11.90 -6.95 37.13
N GLU A 530 -10.61 -7.23 37.36
CA GLU A 530 -9.48 -6.65 36.61
C GLU A 530 -9.53 -7.03 35.11
N ASN A 531 -9.69 -8.32 34.78
CA ASN A 531 -9.80 -8.82 33.40
C ASN A 531 -11.25 -8.89 32.89
N SER A 532 -12.02 -7.81 33.08
CA SER A 532 -13.45 -7.75 32.73
C SER A 532 -13.76 -8.06 31.26
N SER A 533 -12.88 -7.71 30.32
CA SER A 533 -13.07 -7.97 28.88
C SER A 533 -12.92 -9.45 28.51
N ALA A 534 -11.93 -10.15 29.07
CA ALA A 534 -11.73 -11.58 28.82
C ALA A 534 -12.89 -12.39 29.41
N LEU A 535 -13.28 -12.09 30.64
CA LEU A 535 -14.42 -12.74 31.31
C LEU A 535 -15.74 -12.51 30.55
N LEU A 536 -15.93 -11.32 29.97
CA LEU A 536 -17.08 -11.04 29.12
C LEU A 536 -17.11 -11.93 27.88
N GLY A 537 -15.96 -12.20 27.24
CA GLY A 537 -15.85 -13.16 26.14
C GLY A 537 -16.33 -14.55 26.56
N ASP A 538 -15.88 -15.05 27.70
CA ASP A 538 -16.30 -16.36 28.21
C ASP A 538 -17.80 -16.40 28.57
N LEU A 539 -18.35 -15.31 29.11
CA LEU A 539 -19.79 -15.18 29.36
C LEU A 539 -20.63 -15.22 28.09
N LEU A 540 -20.07 -14.89 26.94
CA LEU A 540 -20.76 -14.88 25.64
C LEU A 540 -20.55 -16.17 24.85
N SER A 541 -19.72 -17.10 25.33
CA SER A 541 -19.40 -18.36 24.66
C SER A 541 -20.50 -19.43 24.73
N GLY A 542 -20.50 -20.32 23.72
CA GLY A 542 -21.29 -21.57 23.72
C GLY A 542 -22.79 -21.44 23.48
N ASP A 543 -23.26 -20.37 22.85
CA ASP A 543 -24.67 -20.28 22.43
C ASP A 543 -24.90 -21.15 21.19
N GLU A 544 -25.67 -22.23 21.36
CA GLU A 544 -25.89 -23.26 20.34
C GLU A 544 -26.70 -22.75 19.13
N ASP A 545 -27.43 -21.64 19.30
CA ASP A 545 -28.32 -21.07 18.27
C ASP A 545 -27.64 -20.00 17.38
N ILE A 546 -26.32 -19.78 17.53
CA ILE A 546 -25.57 -18.85 16.67
C ILE A 546 -25.22 -19.54 15.35
N GLU A 547 -25.72 -19.00 14.24
CA GLU A 547 -25.53 -19.61 12.91
C GLU A 547 -24.05 -19.63 12.47
N SER A 548 -23.25 -18.66 12.92
CA SER A 548 -21.80 -18.59 12.63
C SER A 548 -21.00 -19.80 13.12
N THR A 549 -21.45 -20.56 14.13
CA THR A 549 -20.73 -21.74 14.66
C THR A 549 -21.19 -23.07 14.03
N GLN A 550 -22.27 -23.03 13.24
CA GLN A 550 -22.83 -24.23 12.60
C GLN A 550 -21.95 -24.84 11.50
N PRO A 551 -21.24 -24.07 10.64
CA PRO A 551 -20.39 -24.66 9.61
C PRO A 551 -19.36 -25.64 10.18
N THR A 552 -18.66 -25.25 11.25
CA THR A 552 -17.67 -26.09 11.93
C THR A 552 -18.32 -27.37 12.49
N LYS A 553 -19.49 -27.26 13.13
CA LYS A 553 -20.22 -28.42 13.68
C LYS A 553 -20.65 -29.39 12.58
N VAL A 554 -21.11 -28.88 11.43
CA VAL A 554 -21.49 -29.73 10.28
C VAL A 554 -20.27 -30.44 9.71
N LEU A 555 -19.14 -29.75 9.54
CA LEU A 555 -17.88 -30.35 9.09
C LEU A 555 -17.41 -31.47 10.02
N LEU A 556 -17.49 -31.27 11.34
CA LEU A 556 -17.12 -32.28 12.31
C LEU A 556 -18.04 -33.51 12.27
N LYS A 557 -19.35 -33.32 12.03
CA LYS A 557 -20.30 -34.43 11.78
C LYS A 557 -19.96 -35.19 10.50
N MET A 558 -19.61 -34.48 9.43
CA MET A 558 -19.13 -35.08 8.19
C MET A 558 -17.85 -35.91 8.45
N CYS A 559 -16.91 -35.39 9.24
CA CYS A 559 -15.69 -36.13 9.62
C CYS A 559 -16.02 -37.38 10.45
N GLN A 560 -16.96 -37.31 11.39
CA GLN A 560 -17.44 -38.48 12.15
C GLN A 560 -18.06 -39.54 11.24
N TYR A 561 -18.87 -39.13 10.26
CA TYR A 561 -19.42 -40.03 9.25
C TYR A 561 -18.30 -40.69 8.43
N ALA A 562 -17.34 -39.90 7.95
CA ALA A 562 -16.22 -40.39 7.17
C ALA A 562 -15.35 -41.40 7.95
N ARG A 563 -15.13 -41.20 9.26
CA ARG A 563 -14.39 -42.14 10.12
C ARG A 563 -15.06 -43.53 10.24
N GLN A 564 -16.37 -43.63 9.99
CA GLN A 564 -17.09 -44.92 10.01
C GLN A 564 -16.84 -45.76 8.75
N ASN A 565 -16.31 -45.14 7.68
CA ASN A 565 -15.99 -45.80 6.42
C ASN A 565 -14.50 -45.67 6.12
N SER A 566 -13.74 -46.76 6.28
CA SER A 566 -12.27 -46.76 6.15
C SER A 566 -11.79 -46.38 4.74
N GLU A 567 -12.53 -46.76 3.70
CA GLU A 567 -12.18 -46.45 2.31
C GLU A 567 -12.38 -44.95 2.03
N LEU A 568 -13.51 -44.39 2.48
CA LEU A 568 -13.79 -42.96 2.39
C LEU A 568 -12.79 -42.11 3.20
N CYS A 569 -12.47 -42.52 4.42
CA CYS A 569 -11.49 -41.84 5.26
C CYS A 569 -10.10 -41.82 4.61
N THR A 570 -9.66 -42.96 4.06
CA THR A 570 -8.37 -43.07 3.35
C THR A 570 -8.32 -42.15 2.13
N LEU A 571 -9.41 -42.11 1.34
CA LEU A 571 -9.54 -41.23 0.19
C LEU A 571 -9.44 -39.75 0.59
N LEU A 572 -10.17 -39.33 1.62
CA LEU A 572 -10.18 -37.92 2.06
C LEU A 572 -8.83 -37.47 2.65
N THR A 573 -8.09 -38.36 3.30
CA THR A 573 -6.79 -38.02 3.89
C THR A 573 -5.67 -37.94 2.85
N HIS A 574 -5.67 -38.82 1.84
CA HIS A 574 -4.54 -38.95 0.89
C HIS A 574 -4.86 -38.47 -0.54
N GLY A 575 -6.13 -38.30 -0.89
CA GLY A 575 -6.55 -37.88 -2.23
C GLY A 575 -6.24 -36.41 -2.52
N ASP A 576 -6.15 -36.09 -3.81
CA ASP A 576 -6.00 -34.72 -4.29
C ASP A 576 -7.31 -33.93 -4.14
N ALA A 577 -7.27 -32.87 -3.34
CA ALA A 577 -8.39 -32.00 -3.03
C ALA A 577 -9.17 -31.51 -4.27
N ARG A 578 -8.48 -31.29 -5.40
CA ARG A 578 -9.10 -30.82 -6.66
C ARG A 578 -10.02 -31.84 -7.30
N THR A 579 -9.81 -33.13 -7.05
CA THR A 579 -10.56 -34.23 -7.68
C THR A 579 -11.51 -34.94 -6.72
N LEU A 580 -11.39 -34.68 -5.41
CA LEU A 580 -12.09 -35.40 -4.35
C LEU A 580 -13.62 -35.36 -4.48
N LEU A 581 -14.23 -34.22 -4.85
CA LEU A 581 -15.69 -34.15 -5.01
C LEU A 581 -16.21 -35.17 -6.03
N THR A 582 -15.51 -35.31 -7.16
CA THR A 582 -15.87 -36.23 -8.24
C THR A 582 -15.64 -37.69 -7.84
N GLN A 583 -14.57 -37.97 -7.09
CA GLN A 583 -14.24 -39.32 -6.61
C GLN A 583 -15.22 -39.77 -5.52
N VAL A 584 -15.52 -38.90 -4.56
CA VAL A 584 -16.52 -39.12 -3.50
C VAL A 584 -17.89 -39.44 -4.10
N ARG A 585 -18.30 -38.76 -5.19
CA ARG A 585 -19.57 -39.06 -5.88
C ARG A 585 -19.71 -40.53 -6.28
N LYS A 586 -18.61 -41.17 -6.67
CA LYS A 586 -18.59 -42.59 -7.07
C LYS A 586 -18.51 -43.53 -5.87
N LEU A 587 -17.78 -43.14 -4.83
CA LEU A 587 -17.51 -43.97 -3.66
C LEU A 587 -18.65 -43.96 -2.62
N ASP A 588 -19.15 -42.77 -2.28
CA ASP A 588 -20.20 -42.58 -1.27
C ASP A 588 -21.14 -41.44 -1.67
N ALA A 589 -22.29 -41.79 -2.24
CA ALA A 589 -23.30 -40.83 -2.69
C ALA A 589 -23.92 -40.01 -1.53
N SER A 590 -23.97 -40.58 -0.33
CA SER A 590 -24.48 -39.90 0.87
C SER A 590 -23.51 -38.82 1.32
N PHE A 591 -22.22 -39.13 1.38
CA PHE A 591 -21.18 -38.13 1.71
C PHE A 591 -21.08 -37.06 0.63
N HIS A 592 -21.19 -37.43 -0.65
CA HIS A 592 -21.27 -36.47 -1.75
C HIS A 592 -22.42 -35.48 -1.55
N GLN A 593 -23.62 -35.96 -1.21
CA GLN A 593 -24.76 -35.08 -0.95
C GLN A 593 -24.51 -34.15 0.24
N GLN A 594 -23.89 -34.65 1.31
CA GLN A 594 -23.48 -33.80 2.46
C GLN A 594 -22.51 -32.68 2.02
N CYS A 595 -21.56 -32.97 1.13
CA CYS A 595 -20.68 -31.94 0.57
C CYS A 595 -21.45 -30.89 -0.24
N ILE A 596 -22.38 -31.31 -1.11
CA ILE A 596 -23.21 -30.38 -1.88
C ILE A 596 -24.07 -29.51 -0.97
N ASP A 597 -24.72 -30.10 0.03
CA ASP A 597 -25.56 -29.35 0.99
C ASP A 597 -24.74 -28.34 1.80
N TYR A 598 -23.51 -28.72 2.17
CA TYR A 598 -22.57 -27.81 2.84
C TYR A 598 -22.17 -26.64 1.94
N ILE A 599 -21.78 -26.93 0.69
CA ILE A 599 -21.36 -25.90 -0.28
C ILE A 599 -22.53 -24.96 -0.59
N GLU A 600 -23.75 -25.48 -0.76
CA GLU A 600 -24.90 -24.63 -1.06
C GLU A 600 -25.26 -23.69 0.09
N LYS A 601 -25.20 -24.20 1.33
CA LYS A 601 -25.60 -23.43 2.52
C LYS A 601 -24.50 -22.50 3.03
N TYR A 602 -23.24 -22.96 3.03
CA TYR A 602 -22.11 -22.28 3.67
C TYR A 602 -21.01 -21.88 2.69
N GLY A 603 -21.11 -22.21 1.41
CA GLY A 603 -20.02 -21.98 0.45
C GLY A 603 -19.66 -20.53 0.18
N ASP A 604 -20.55 -19.59 0.52
CA ASP A 604 -20.29 -18.15 0.47
C ASP A 604 -19.42 -17.65 1.65
N ARG A 605 -19.20 -18.48 2.69
CA ARG A 605 -18.33 -18.19 3.84
C ARG A 605 -16.89 -18.57 3.49
N THR A 606 -16.10 -17.57 3.11
CA THR A 606 -14.71 -17.75 2.66
C THR A 606 -13.86 -16.54 3.10
N MET A 607 -12.54 -16.64 2.90
CA MET A 607 -11.61 -15.53 3.12
C MET A 607 -12.02 -14.31 2.29
N GLY A 608 -12.15 -13.13 2.92
CA GLY A 608 -12.66 -11.96 2.21
C GLY A 608 -14.08 -12.20 1.67
N GLU A 609 -15.00 -12.72 2.50
CA GLU A 609 -16.40 -13.01 2.13
C GLU A 609 -17.14 -11.80 1.54
N LEU A 610 -16.70 -10.57 1.86
CA LEU A 610 -17.26 -9.32 1.35
C LEU A 610 -16.57 -8.80 0.08
N LYS A 611 -15.53 -9.48 -0.42
CA LYS A 611 -14.88 -9.15 -1.69
C LYS A 611 -15.53 -9.91 -2.83
N LEU A 612 -16.07 -9.21 -3.82
CA LEU A 612 -16.80 -9.83 -4.93
C LEU A 612 -15.88 -10.71 -5.78
N GLU A 613 -14.60 -10.37 -5.88
CA GLU A 613 -13.59 -11.14 -6.61
C GLU A 613 -13.17 -12.44 -5.93
N THR A 614 -13.53 -12.67 -4.66
CA THR A 614 -13.11 -13.87 -3.94
C THR A 614 -13.63 -15.17 -4.57
N ILE A 615 -12.76 -16.18 -4.63
CA ILE A 615 -13.13 -17.55 -4.99
C ILE A 615 -13.82 -18.23 -3.79
N THR A 616 -15.07 -18.65 -4.00
CA THR A 616 -15.92 -19.29 -3.00
C THR A 616 -15.86 -20.82 -3.14
N LEU A 617 -16.34 -21.56 -2.13
CA LEU A 617 -16.45 -23.04 -2.21
C LEU A 617 -17.38 -23.53 -3.33
N LYS A 618 -18.27 -22.64 -3.81
CA LYS A 618 -19.14 -22.91 -4.95
C LYS A 618 -18.39 -22.88 -6.28
N GLN A 619 -17.33 -22.08 -6.37
CA GLN A 619 -16.46 -21.98 -7.54
C GLN A 619 -15.34 -23.03 -7.49
N ASP A 620 -14.72 -23.20 -6.32
CA ASP A 620 -13.68 -24.20 -6.08
C ASP A 620 -13.92 -24.98 -4.78
N PRO A 621 -14.39 -26.24 -4.86
CA PRO A 621 -14.64 -27.06 -3.67
C PRO A 621 -13.36 -27.62 -3.05
N SER A 622 -12.19 -27.46 -3.66
CA SER A 622 -10.93 -28.04 -3.18
C SER A 622 -10.64 -27.63 -1.73
N PHE A 623 -10.92 -26.37 -1.40
CA PHE A 623 -10.71 -25.81 -0.07
C PHE A 623 -11.54 -26.50 1.02
N LEU A 624 -12.75 -27.01 0.70
CA LEU A 624 -13.56 -27.81 1.64
C LEU A 624 -12.81 -29.09 2.05
N PHE A 625 -12.22 -29.80 1.08
CA PHE A 625 -11.54 -31.05 1.35
C PHE A 625 -10.25 -30.87 2.13
N LEU A 626 -9.57 -29.72 1.98
CA LEU A 626 -8.43 -29.36 2.81
C LEU A 626 -8.84 -29.21 4.29
N ILE A 627 -9.98 -28.57 4.56
CA ILE A 627 -10.51 -28.45 5.92
C ILE A 627 -10.85 -29.84 6.48
N ILE A 628 -11.58 -30.66 5.71
CA ILE A 628 -11.98 -32.02 6.13
C ILE A 628 -10.74 -32.86 6.46
N LYS A 629 -9.72 -32.83 5.59
CA LYS A 629 -8.46 -33.55 5.80
C LYS A 629 -7.79 -33.17 7.13
N ASN A 630 -7.74 -31.88 7.45
CA ASN A 630 -7.12 -31.41 8.70
C ASN A 630 -7.97 -31.76 9.94
N TYR A 631 -9.29 -31.75 9.82
CA TYR A 631 -10.18 -32.15 10.93
C TYR A 631 -10.17 -33.67 11.17
N LEU A 632 -10.00 -34.48 10.12
CA LEU A 632 -9.85 -35.92 10.23
C LEU A 632 -8.59 -36.32 11.00
N ALA A 633 -7.50 -35.54 10.88
CA ALA A 633 -6.24 -35.79 11.58
C ALA A 633 -6.33 -35.67 13.12
N ILE A 634 -7.42 -35.11 13.68
CA ILE A 634 -7.58 -34.89 15.12
C ILE A 634 -8.78 -35.67 15.65
N ASP A 635 -8.51 -36.84 16.22
CA ASP A 635 -9.56 -37.75 16.71
C ASP A 635 -10.35 -37.22 17.92
N THR A 636 -9.77 -36.31 18.70
CA THR A 636 -10.40 -35.72 19.89
C THR A 636 -11.38 -34.58 19.57
N LEU A 637 -11.34 -34.06 18.35
CA LEU A 637 -12.18 -32.93 17.92
C LEU A 637 -13.52 -33.47 17.36
N THR A 638 -14.58 -33.35 18.16
CA THR A 638 -15.94 -33.77 17.84
C THR A 638 -16.92 -32.63 18.14
N PRO A 639 -18.13 -32.63 17.54
CA PRO A 639 -19.16 -31.66 17.90
C PRO A 639 -19.50 -31.66 19.39
N GLU A 640 -19.46 -32.84 20.03
CA GLU A 640 -19.76 -33.03 21.44
C GLU A 640 -18.65 -32.45 22.34
N THR A 641 -17.38 -32.72 22.01
CA THR A 641 -16.24 -32.20 22.79
C THR A 641 -16.15 -30.68 22.69
N LEU A 642 -16.38 -30.10 21.50
CA LEU A 642 -16.43 -28.66 21.29
C LEU A 642 -17.54 -27.99 22.14
N SER A 643 -18.78 -28.49 22.01
CA SER A 643 -19.93 -27.92 22.74
C SER A 643 -19.79 -28.06 24.27
N SER A 644 -19.20 -29.17 24.74
CA SER A 644 -18.97 -29.39 26.18
C SER A 644 -17.94 -28.41 26.76
N ARG A 645 -16.90 -28.07 25.98
CA ARG A 645 -15.84 -27.13 26.38
C ARG A 645 -16.37 -25.72 26.53
N GLU A 646 -17.12 -25.24 25.54
CA GLU A 646 -17.74 -23.90 25.58
C GLU A 646 -18.70 -23.76 26.76
N ARG A 647 -19.53 -24.79 27.01
CA ARG A 647 -20.46 -24.81 28.14
C ARG A 647 -19.72 -24.75 29.48
N LYS A 648 -18.58 -25.44 29.60
CA LYS A 648 -17.76 -25.42 30.82
C LYS A 648 -17.17 -24.03 31.08
N LEU A 649 -16.56 -23.40 30.07
CA LEU A 649 -16.01 -22.05 30.16
C LEU A 649 -17.07 -21.03 30.56
N ARG A 650 -18.24 -21.05 29.90
CA ARG A 650 -19.36 -20.19 30.25
C ARG A 650 -19.81 -20.39 31.70
N THR A 651 -19.98 -21.63 32.13
CA THR A 651 -20.47 -21.94 33.49
C THR A 651 -19.48 -21.45 34.56
N GLN A 652 -18.19 -21.61 34.31
CA GLN A 652 -17.13 -21.07 35.18
C GLN A 652 -17.17 -19.55 35.23
N ALA A 653 -17.28 -18.89 34.08
CA ALA A 653 -17.38 -17.43 34.01
C ALA A 653 -18.64 -16.88 34.70
N GLU A 654 -19.79 -17.54 34.52
CA GLU A 654 -21.04 -17.20 35.21
C GLU A 654 -20.90 -17.30 36.73
N ASN A 655 -20.30 -18.38 37.23
CA ASN A 655 -20.07 -18.56 38.66
C ASN A 655 -19.19 -17.44 39.23
N THR A 656 -18.07 -17.15 38.59
CA THR A 656 -17.14 -16.09 39.00
C THR A 656 -17.82 -14.72 39.01
N ALA A 657 -18.49 -14.36 37.90
CA ALA A 657 -19.15 -13.07 37.75
C ALA A 657 -20.31 -12.90 38.76
N PHE A 658 -21.18 -13.91 38.89
CA PHE A 658 -22.35 -13.81 39.77
C PHE A 658 -21.97 -13.78 41.25
N GLN A 659 -20.99 -14.57 41.67
CA GLN A 659 -20.49 -14.55 43.05
C GLN A 659 -19.88 -13.19 43.39
N GLN A 660 -18.99 -12.67 42.55
CA GLN A 660 -18.31 -11.40 42.79
C GLN A 660 -19.28 -10.22 42.79
N ILE A 661 -20.20 -10.15 41.82
CA ILE A 661 -21.23 -9.11 41.76
C ILE A 661 -22.15 -9.19 42.98
N ARG A 662 -22.57 -10.39 43.39
CA ARG A 662 -23.41 -10.54 44.59
C ARG A 662 -22.68 -10.08 45.85
N LYS A 663 -21.40 -10.43 45.98
CA LYS A 663 -20.55 -10.06 47.12
C LYS A 663 -20.33 -8.55 47.23
N GLN A 664 -20.01 -7.88 46.11
CA GLN A 664 -19.63 -6.47 46.11
C GLN A 664 -20.83 -5.52 45.93
N LEU A 665 -21.83 -5.90 45.14
CA LEU A 665 -22.90 -5.02 44.66
C LEU A 665 -24.31 -5.45 45.13
N GLY A 666 -24.44 -6.62 45.76
CA GLY A 666 -25.68 -7.13 46.34
C GLY A 666 -26.63 -7.82 45.33
N SER A 667 -27.62 -8.54 45.87
CA SER A 667 -28.52 -9.43 45.10
C SER A 667 -29.38 -8.70 44.05
N ARG A 668 -29.80 -7.46 44.32
CA ARG A 668 -30.62 -6.67 43.37
C ARG A 668 -29.83 -6.31 42.11
N ARG A 669 -28.56 -5.91 42.26
CA ARG A 669 -27.67 -5.60 41.13
C ARG A 669 -27.26 -6.87 40.38
N MET A 670 -27.10 -8.00 41.07
CA MET A 670 -26.89 -9.31 40.45
C MET A 670 -28.07 -9.70 39.53
N GLU A 671 -29.32 -9.56 39.97
CA GLU A 671 -30.47 -9.88 39.10
C GLU A 671 -30.61 -8.92 37.91
N ALA A 672 -30.30 -7.63 38.11
CA ALA A 672 -30.22 -6.67 37.00
C ALA A 672 -29.11 -7.05 36.01
N PHE A 673 -27.95 -7.50 36.50
CA PHE A 673 -26.84 -7.98 35.66
C PHE A 673 -27.25 -9.21 34.84
N LYS A 674 -27.85 -10.24 35.47
CA LYS A 674 -28.35 -11.43 34.78
C LYS A 674 -29.35 -11.07 33.68
N LYS A 675 -30.28 -10.14 33.95
CA LYS A 675 -31.24 -9.65 32.96
C LYS A 675 -30.55 -8.95 31.78
N ASN A 676 -29.56 -8.10 32.05
CA ASN A 676 -28.78 -7.44 31.00
C ASN A 676 -27.95 -8.44 30.18
N LEU A 677 -27.34 -9.45 30.83
CA LEU A 677 -26.58 -10.50 30.17
C LEU A 677 -27.46 -11.35 29.23
N ARG A 678 -28.66 -11.75 29.67
CA ARG A 678 -29.62 -12.47 28.80
C ARG A 678 -29.98 -11.66 27.55
N LYS A 679 -30.24 -10.36 27.73
CA LYS A 679 -30.55 -9.46 26.60
C LYS A 679 -29.35 -9.27 25.67
N LEU A 680 -28.14 -9.17 26.21
CA LEU A 680 -26.92 -9.08 25.42
C LEU A 680 -26.71 -10.34 24.57
N ARG A 681 -26.86 -11.53 25.16
CA ARG A 681 -26.76 -12.80 24.43
C ARG A 681 -27.77 -12.89 23.28
N GLN A 682 -29.03 -12.56 23.55
CA GLN A 682 -30.07 -12.51 22.52
C GLN A 682 -29.74 -11.52 21.39
N ALA A 683 -29.27 -10.31 21.74
CA ALA A 683 -28.90 -9.29 20.76
C ALA A 683 -27.69 -9.72 19.89
N ILE A 684 -26.70 -10.39 20.48
CA ILE A 684 -25.55 -10.94 19.76
C ILE A 684 -25.97 -12.06 18.82
N ARG A 685 -26.85 -12.96 19.27
CA ARG A 685 -27.42 -14.01 18.42
C ARG A 685 -28.10 -13.43 17.18
N HIS A 686 -28.96 -12.42 17.37
CA HIS A 686 -29.60 -11.71 16.27
C HIS A 686 -28.57 -11.06 15.32
N ARG A 687 -27.54 -10.43 15.88
CA ARG A 687 -26.46 -9.80 15.11
C ARG A 687 -25.75 -10.81 14.22
N GLU A 688 -25.34 -11.95 14.78
CA GLU A 688 -24.61 -12.98 14.06
C GLU A 688 -25.46 -13.62 12.97
N ASN A 689 -26.73 -13.93 13.24
CA ASN A 689 -27.64 -14.49 12.24
C ASN A 689 -27.87 -13.51 11.08
N MET A 690 -28.06 -12.22 11.37
CA MET A 690 -28.17 -11.20 10.33
C MET A 690 -26.84 -10.97 9.59
N ARG A 691 -25.68 -11.07 10.26
CA ARG A 691 -24.37 -11.03 9.61
C ARG A 691 -24.17 -12.20 8.64
N PHE A 692 -24.70 -13.37 8.97
CA PHE A 692 -24.71 -14.51 8.05
C PHE A 692 -25.55 -14.22 6.79
N THR A 693 -26.73 -13.59 6.93
CA THR A 693 -27.51 -13.17 5.76
C THR A 693 -26.76 -12.16 4.88
N ARG A 694 -25.98 -11.25 5.47
CA ARG A 694 -25.08 -10.34 4.72
C ARG A 694 -24.09 -11.12 3.86
N THR A 695 -23.49 -12.17 4.39
CA THR A 695 -22.54 -13.01 3.65
C THR A 695 -23.21 -13.65 2.43
N ARG A 696 -24.40 -14.23 2.63
CA ARG A 696 -25.19 -14.83 1.56
C ARG A 696 -25.67 -13.81 0.53
N MET A 697 -25.96 -12.58 0.95
CA MET A 697 -26.28 -11.46 0.06
C MET A 697 -25.09 -11.15 -0.87
N PHE A 698 -23.88 -11.01 -0.33
CA PHE A 698 -22.66 -10.84 -1.14
C PHE A 698 -22.43 -12.04 -2.08
N GLY A 699 -22.73 -13.26 -1.62
CA GLY A 699 -22.74 -14.46 -2.48
C GLY A 699 -23.64 -14.31 -3.71
N LEU A 700 -24.87 -13.80 -3.54
CA LEU A 700 -25.80 -13.58 -4.65
C LEU A 700 -25.30 -12.51 -5.62
N TYR A 701 -24.80 -11.37 -5.11
CA TYR A 701 -24.20 -10.33 -5.96
C TYR A 701 -23.03 -10.88 -6.76
N ARG A 702 -22.14 -11.62 -6.11
CA ARG A 702 -20.98 -12.26 -6.73
C ARG A 702 -21.38 -13.19 -7.86
N ASP A 703 -22.35 -14.08 -7.62
CA ASP A 703 -22.83 -15.01 -8.64
C ASP A 703 -23.36 -14.25 -9.87
N ILE A 704 -24.12 -13.17 -9.67
CA ILE A 704 -24.62 -12.33 -10.76
C ILE A 704 -23.49 -11.62 -11.51
N PHE A 705 -22.51 -11.04 -10.81
CA PHE A 705 -21.37 -10.37 -11.44
C PHE A 705 -20.48 -11.34 -12.24
N ILE A 706 -20.27 -12.56 -11.75
CA ILE A 706 -19.54 -13.60 -12.49
C ILE A 706 -20.26 -13.92 -13.80
N GLN A 707 -21.58 -14.10 -13.74
CA GLN A 707 -22.39 -14.38 -14.94
C GLN A 707 -22.41 -13.18 -15.89
N LEU A 708 -22.41 -11.95 -15.37
CA LEU A 708 -22.30 -10.75 -16.18
C LEU A 708 -20.94 -10.66 -16.88
N GLY A 709 -19.86 -11.01 -16.18
CA GLY A 709 -18.53 -11.11 -16.76
C GLY A 709 -18.46 -12.17 -17.87
N GLN A 710 -19.08 -13.33 -17.69
CA GLN A 710 -19.20 -14.36 -18.74
C GLN A 710 -19.96 -13.84 -19.96
N ALA A 711 -21.09 -13.15 -19.76
CA ALA A 711 -21.84 -12.53 -20.84
C ALA A 711 -21.01 -11.47 -21.59
N TYR A 712 -20.33 -10.58 -20.87
CA TYR A 712 -19.51 -9.52 -21.47
C TYR A 712 -18.29 -10.07 -22.23
N ALA A 713 -17.68 -11.16 -21.75
CA ALA A 713 -16.60 -11.83 -22.48
C ALA A 713 -17.13 -12.48 -23.76
N LEU A 714 -18.30 -13.14 -23.70
CA LEU A 714 -18.94 -13.74 -24.87
C LEU A 714 -19.34 -12.69 -25.92
N GLU A 715 -19.80 -11.52 -25.48
CA GLU A 715 -20.12 -10.35 -26.33
C GLU A 715 -18.86 -9.63 -26.85
N GLY A 716 -17.66 -10.05 -26.43
CA GLY A 716 -16.39 -9.46 -26.84
C GLY A 716 -16.07 -8.11 -26.20
N LEU A 717 -16.81 -7.70 -25.16
CA LEU A 717 -16.59 -6.48 -24.39
C LEU A 717 -15.43 -6.62 -23.39
N LEU A 718 -15.23 -7.82 -22.85
CA LEU A 718 -14.11 -8.18 -21.97
C LEU A 718 -13.21 -9.23 -22.63
N ALA A 719 -11.96 -9.36 -22.17
CA ALA A 719 -11.06 -10.41 -22.68
C ALA A 719 -11.32 -11.72 -21.95
N GLU A 720 -11.40 -11.66 -20.62
CA GLU A 720 -11.69 -12.80 -19.75
C GLU A 720 -12.93 -12.52 -18.88
N PRO A 721 -13.72 -13.54 -18.50
CA PRO A 721 -14.92 -13.32 -17.69
C PRO A 721 -14.67 -12.61 -16.34
N ARG A 722 -13.50 -12.84 -15.73
CA ARG A 722 -13.14 -12.25 -14.43
C ARG A 722 -12.64 -10.81 -14.53
N ASP A 723 -12.44 -10.29 -15.75
CA ASP A 723 -12.13 -8.88 -15.97
C ASP A 723 -13.23 -7.94 -15.45
N ILE A 724 -14.45 -8.46 -15.25
CA ILE A 724 -15.58 -7.71 -14.69
C ILE A 724 -15.24 -7.06 -13.35
N PHE A 725 -14.37 -7.68 -12.53
CA PHE A 725 -13.98 -7.14 -11.23
C PHE A 725 -13.13 -5.86 -11.34
N TYR A 726 -12.54 -5.60 -12.50
CA TYR A 726 -11.79 -4.38 -12.79
C TYR A 726 -12.66 -3.23 -13.31
N LEU A 727 -13.98 -3.42 -13.46
CA LEU A 727 -14.93 -2.34 -13.71
C LEU A 727 -15.50 -1.80 -12.40
N THR A 728 -16.01 -0.57 -12.39
CA THR A 728 -16.79 -0.06 -11.26
C THR A 728 -18.27 -0.40 -11.40
N LEU A 729 -19.01 -0.36 -10.28
CA LEU A 729 -20.46 -0.54 -10.29
C LEU A 729 -21.15 0.49 -11.21
N GLU A 730 -20.66 1.73 -11.23
CA GLU A 730 -21.19 2.80 -12.07
C GLU A 730 -20.92 2.54 -13.57
N GLU A 731 -19.77 1.98 -13.93
CA GLU A 731 -19.47 1.59 -15.33
C GLU A 731 -20.41 0.47 -15.80
N ILE A 732 -20.69 -0.50 -14.93
CA ILE A 732 -21.65 -1.56 -15.21
C ILE A 732 -23.06 -0.98 -15.40
N TYR A 733 -23.56 -0.16 -14.48
CA TYR A 733 -24.91 0.41 -14.59
C TYR A 733 -25.06 1.41 -15.73
N SER A 734 -24.05 2.25 -15.98
CA SER A 734 -24.10 3.24 -17.06
C SER A 734 -24.14 2.60 -18.45
N SER A 735 -23.55 1.41 -18.62
CA SER A 735 -23.68 0.63 -19.86
C SER A 735 -25.13 0.22 -20.15
N TYR A 736 -25.90 -0.10 -19.11
CA TYR A 736 -27.32 -0.45 -19.20
C TYR A 736 -28.23 0.78 -19.34
N GLU A 737 -27.89 1.87 -18.66
CA GLU A 737 -28.70 3.10 -18.64
C GLU A 737 -28.46 4.04 -19.84
N GLY A 738 -27.46 3.73 -20.67
CA GLY A 738 -27.10 4.58 -21.81
C GLY A 738 -26.35 5.85 -21.41
N THR A 739 -25.73 5.86 -20.23
CA THR A 739 -24.96 6.99 -19.69
C THR A 739 -23.45 6.75 -19.70
N ALA A 740 -23.00 5.62 -20.25
CA ALA A 740 -21.59 5.27 -20.34
C ALA A 740 -20.84 6.25 -21.26
N VAL A 741 -19.80 6.88 -20.72
CA VAL A 741 -18.91 7.79 -21.47
C VAL A 741 -17.79 7.05 -22.20
N GLN A 742 -17.50 5.81 -21.78
CA GLN A 742 -16.49 4.94 -22.37
C GLN A 742 -17.13 3.58 -22.65
N THR A 743 -17.05 3.11 -23.90
CA THR A 743 -17.63 1.84 -24.33
C THR A 743 -16.58 0.77 -24.62
N GLN A 744 -15.30 1.15 -24.81
CA GLN A 744 -14.20 0.20 -24.95
C GLN A 744 -13.66 -0.19 -23.57
N LEU A 745 -14.11 -1.34 -23.06
CA LEU A 745 -13.79 -1.81 -21.72
C LEU A 745 -12.44 -2.55 -21.63
N LYS A 746 -12.01 -3.27 -22.67
CA LYS A 746 -10.74 -4.03 -22.65
C LYS A 746 -9.50 -3.18 -22.33
N PRO A 747 -9.26 -2.03 -22.99
CA PRO A 747 -8.07 -1.22 -22.69
C PRO A 747 -8.12 -0.63 -21.28
N LEU A 748 -9.33 -0.27 -20.80
CA LEU A 748 -9.53 0.24 -19.45
C LEU A 748 -9.17 -0.81 -18.40
N VAL A 749 -9.64 -2.05 -18.59
CA VAL A 749 -9.31 -3.17 -17.71
C VAL A 749 -7.80 -3.45 -17.73
N ALA A 750 -7.17 -3.49 -18.89
CA ALA A 750 -5.74 -3.79 -19.02
C ALA A 750 -4.87 -2.79 -18.24
N ILE A 751 -5.16 -1.48 -18.33
CA ILE A 751 -4.45 -0.44 -17.56
C ILE A 751 -4.65 -0.65 -16.05
N ARG A 752 -5.87 -0.96 -15.61
CA ARG A 752 -6.15 -1.21 -14.19
C ARG A 752 -5.48 -2.47 -13.68
N GLN A 753 -5.41 -3.54 -14.48
CA GLN A 753 -4.69 -4.76 -14.13
C GLN A 753 -3.20 -4.48 -13.95
N GLN A 754 -2.59 -3.71 -14.86
CA GLN A 754 -1.19 -3.31 -14.76
C GLN A 754 -0.92 -2.47 -13.49
N GLU A 755 -1.78 -1.50 -13.22
CA GLU A 755 -1.69 -0.67 -12.00
C GLU A 755 -1.83 -1.51 -10.73
N TYR A 756 -2.81 -2.42 -10.69
CA TYR A 756 -3.04 -3.27 -9.52
C TYR A 756 -1.92 -4.29 -9.28
N ALA A 757 -1.28 -4.76 -10.35
CA ALA A 757 -0.11 -5.63 -10.23
C ALA A 757 1.08 -4.91 -9.58
N SER A 758 1.25 -3.60 -9.79
CA SER A 758 2.33 -2.84 -9.13
C SER A 758 2.13 -2.81 -7.60
N TYR A 759 0.88 -2.73 -7.14
CA TYR A 759 0.53 -2.67 -5.71
C TYR A 759 0.88 -3.94 -4.91
N GLU A 760 1.11 -5.07 -5.58
CA GLU A 760 1.58 -6.31 -4.94
C GLU A 760 3.08 -6.26 -4.62
N THR A 761 3.84 -5.49 -5.39
CA THR A 761 5.30 -5.37 -5.26
C THR A 761 5.75 -4.15 -4.47
N GLU A 762 4.89 -3.13 -4.35
CA GLU A 762 5.15 -1.92 -3.58
C GLU A 762 4.93 -2.10 -2.07
N ASP A 763 5.62 -1.30 -1.26
CA ASP A 763 5.41 -1.28 0.19
C ASP A 763 3.96 -0.94 0.55
N GLU A 764 3.39 -1.69 1.50
CA GLU A 764 2.04 -1.45 2.02
C GLU A 764 2.01 -0.10 2.75
N PRO A 765 1.08 0.82 2.38
CA PRO A 765 0.93 2.07 3.11
C PRO A 765 0.62 1.81 4.58
N ALA A 766 1.01 2.75 5.45
CA ALA A 766 0.69 2.63 6.88
C ALA A 766 -0.81 2.38 7.10
N HIS A 767 -1.14 1.66 8.17
CA HIS A 767 -2.53 1.37 8.51
C HIS A 767 -3.29 2.65 8.88
N HIS A 768 -2.57 3.65 9.40
CA HIS A 768 -3.06 4.96 9.74
C HIS A 768 -2.11 6.02 9.18
N PHE A 769 -2.65 7.03 8.49
CA PHE A 769 -1.87 8.17 7.96
C PHE A 769 -2.77 9.37 7.66
N PHE A 770 -2.15 10.53 7.50
CA PHE A 770 -2.82 11.76 7.09
C PHE A 770 -2.43 12.16 5.68
N ILE A 771 -3.37 12.77 4.98
CA ILE A 771 -3.18 13.41 3.70
C ILE A 771 -3.42 14.89 3.86
N ARG A 772 -2.57 15.66 3.19
CA ARG A 772 -2.76 17.09 2.97
C ARG A 772 -3.02 17.31 1.48
N GLY A 773 -4.13 17.97 1.15
CA GLY A 773 -4.52 18.22 -0.23
C GLY A 773 -5.05 16.98 -0.96
N SER A 774 -4.55 16.72 -2.18
CA SER A 774 -5.01 15.62 -3.03
C SER A 774 -4.25 14.32 -2.76
N LEU A 775 -5.00 13.23 -2.55
CA LEU A 775 -4.47 11.87 -2.30
C LEU A 775 -3.41 11.44 -3.33
N TYR A 776 -3.65 11.70 -4.61
CA TYR A 776 -2.79 11.21 -5.71
C TYR A 776 -1.57 12.10 -5.98
N GLN A 777 -1.43 13.22 -5.26
CA GLN A 777 -0.23 14.07 -5.29
C GLN A 777 0.71 13.77 -4.11
N GLN A 778 0.41 12.72 -3.34
CA GLN A 778 1.16 12.34 -2.15
C GLN A 778 2.05 11.14 -2.42
N GLN A 779 3.35 11.31 -2.16
CA GLN A 779 4.36 10.28 -2.32
C GLN A 779 4.67 9.54 -1.01
N ASP A 780 4.24 10.08 0.14
CA ASP A 780 4.53 9.53 1.46
C ASP A 780 3.25 9.27 2.26
N TYR A 781 3.10 8.03 2.73
CA TYR A 781 1.99 7.58 3.57
C TYR A 781 2.46 7.32 5.01
N SER A 782 3.33 8.20 5.51
CA SER A 782 3.90 8.11 6.85
C SER A 782 2.92 8.52 7.94
N TYR A 783 3.06 7.88 9.10
CA TYR A 783 2.32 8.24 10.30
C TYR A 783 3.15 9.21 11.17
N PRO A 784 2.64 10.39 11.55
CA PRO A 784 3.45 11.44 12.18
C PRO A 784 3.77 11.12 13.65
N TYR A 785 2.98 10.25 14.28
CA TYR A 785 3.16 9.81 15.67
C TYR A 785 3.76 8.41 15.78
N GLN A 786 4.38 7.91 14.71
CA GLN A 786 5.19 6.71 14.80
C GLN A 786 6.45 7.04 15.61
N GLU A 787 6.34 7.08 16.94
CA GLU A 787 7.50 6.84 17.79
C GLU A 787 8.06 5.50 17.32
N GLN A 788 9.23 5.53 16.70
CA GLN A 788 10.07 4.36 16.58
C GLN A 788 10.39 3.94 18.01
N GLN A 789 9.52 3.15 18.63
CA GLN A 789 9.95 2.25 19.68
C GLN A 789 10.94 1.33 18.98
N ALA A 790 12.22 1.67 19.08
CA ALA A 790 13.31 0.78 18.73
C ALA A 790 12.95 -0.59 19.32
N PRO A 791 13.11 -1.71 18.59
CA PRO A 791 12.85 -3.01 19.15
C PRO A 791 13.68 -3.11 20.42
N THR A 792 13.01 -3.07 21.57
CA THR A 792 13.68 -3.37 22.82
C THR A 792 14.19 -4.78 22.64
N ASP A 793 15.52 -4.92 22.61
CA ASP A 793 16.27 -6.17 22.59
C ASP A 793 16.04 -7.00 23.88
N SER A 794 14.98 -6.68 24.65
CA SER A 794 14.40 -7.59 25.62
C SER A 794 13.81 -8.75 24.82
N GLY A 795 14.39 -9.94 24.94
CA GLY A 795 13.91 -11.18 24.29
C GLY A 795 12.48 -11.62 24.66
N MET A 796 11.65 -10.73 25.21
CA MET A 796 10.26 -10.92 25.59
C MET A 796 9.38 -9.90 24.83
N LEU A 797 8.60 -10.40 23.87
CA LEU A 797 7.53 -9.66 23.20
C LEU A 797 6.24 -9.80 23.99
N GLN A 798 5.39 -8.78 23.94
CA GLN A 798 4.13 -8.72 24.67
C GLN A 798 2.96 -8.46 23.72
N GLY A 799 1.90 -9.24 23.88
CA GLY A 799 0.61 -9.02 23.25
C GLY A 799 -0.54 -9.34 24.20
N ILE A 800 -1.72 -9.59 23.64
CA ILE A 800 -2.95 -9.85 24.37
C ILE A 800 -3.23 -11.36 24.40
N GLY A 801 -3.11 -11.96 25.59
CA GLY A 801 -3.47 -13.36 25.83
C GLY A 801 -4.96 -13.62 25.55
N CYS A 802 -5.26 -14.49 24.60
CA CYS A 802 -6.63 -14.78 24.15
C CYS A 802 -7.14 -16.14 24.62
N TYR A 803 -6.25 -17.14 24.69
CA TYR A 803 -6.56 -18.47 25.20
C TYR A 803 -5.35 -19.05 25.96
N PRO A 804 -5.55 -19.53 27.21
CA PRO A 804 -4.44 -19.96 28.07
C PRO A 804 -3.77 -21.25 27.56
N GLY A 805 -2.45 -21.30 27.73
CA GLY A 805 -1.60 -22.45 27.47
C GLY A 805 -0.19 -22.02 27.12
N VAL A 806 0.79 -22.86 27.45
CA VAL A 806 2.21 -22.60 27.17
C VAL A 806 2.67 -23.55 26.08
N VAL A 807 3.26 -22.98 25.02
CA VAL A 807 3.73 -23.73 23.84
C VAL A 807 5.16 -23.32 23.56
N GLU A 808 6.02 -24.30 23.33
CA GLU A 808 7.42 -24.09 22.96
C GLU A 808 7.73 -24.88 21.69
N THR A 809 7.88 -24.19 20.55
CA THR A 809 8.19 -24.81 19.26
C THR A 809 8.66 -23.74 18.26
N THR A 810 8.96 -24.16 17.04
CA THR A 810 9.29 -23.25 15.94
C THR A 810 8.05 -22.52 15.44
N ILE A 811 8.23 -21.27 15.04
CA ILE A 811 7.19 -20.51 14.35
C ILE A 811 7.19 -20.85 12.87
N ARG A 812 6.00 -20.75 12.27
CA ARG A 812 5.80 -20.73 10.83
C ARG A 812 5.16 -19.41 10.43
N LEU A 813 5.88 -18.60 9.65
CA LEU A 813 5.45 -17.29 9.20
C LEU A 813 4.67 -17.43 7.88
N ILE A 814 3.34 -17.37 7.96
CA ILE A 814 2.46 -17.50 6.78
C ILE A 814 1.78 -16.16 6.51
N LYS A 815 1.85 -15.68 5.27
CA LYS A 815 1.15 -14.45 4.83
C LYS A 815 -0.20 -14.75 4.18
N ASN A 816 -0.32 -15.87 3.46
CA ASN A 816 -1.56 -16.34 2.86
C ASN A 816 -1.79 -17.83 3.21
N PRO A 817 -2.98 -18.22 3.72
CA PRO A 817 -3.26 -19.61 4.10
C PRO A 817 -3.23 -20.59 2.90
N GLN A 818 -3.18 -20.10 1.66
CA GLN A 818 -2.99 -20.94 0.47
C GLN A 818 -1.54 -21.38 0.26
N ASP A 819 -0.57 -20.71 0.89
CA ASP A 819 0.86 -20.97 0.73
C ASP A 819 1.27 -22.30 1.38
N GLU A 820 0.54 -22.73 2.41
CA GLU A 820 0.86 -23.91 3.20
C GLU A 820 -0.38 -24.53 3.81
N MET A 821 -0.43 -25.87 3.89
CA MET A 821 -1.68 -26.60 4.19
C MET A 821 -1.67 -27.35 5.54
N SER A 822 -0.54 -27.37 6.26
CA SER A 822 -0.42 -27.97 7.59
C SER A 822 0.77 -27.38 8.35
N LEU A 823 0.57 -27.10 9.64
CA LEU A 823 1.60 -26.56 10.54
C LEU A 823 2.30 -27.63 11.38
N ALA A 824 1.83 -28.88 11.37
CA ALA A 824 2.44 -30.00 12.10
C ALA A 824 2.78 -29.70 13.58
N GLY A 825 1.94 -28.90 14.26
CA GLY A 825 2.15 -28.50 15.66
C GLY A 825 3.06 -27.29 15.87
N GLN A 826 3.55 -26.63 14.82
CA GLN A 826 4.28 -25.37 14.90
C GLN A 826 3.38 -24.20 15.32
N ILE A 827 3.98 -23.10 15.76
CA ILE A 827 3.26 -21.87 16.10
C ILE A 827 2.99 -21.08 14.83
N LEU A 828 1.72 -20.83 14.50
CA LEU A 828 1.35 -19.96 13.39
C LEU A 828 1.69 -18.52 13.74
N CYS A 829 2.57 -17.88 12.97
CA CYS A 829 2.83 -16.45 13.04
C CYS A 829 2.28 -15.76 11.78
N THR A 830 1.42 -14.77 11.94
CA THR A 830 0.87 -14.02 10.80
C THR A 830 0.45 -12.60 11.20
N VAL A 831 0.28 -11.74 10.19
CA VAL A 831 -0.17 -10.36 10.43
C VAL A 831 -1.62 -10.34 10.93
N ARG A 832 -2.46 -11.21 10.37
CA ARG A 832 -3.92 -11.19 10.57
C ARG A 832 -4.51 -12.55 10.22
N THR A 833 -5.70 -12.84 10.72
CA THR A 833 -6.44 -14.04 10.33
C THR A 833 -7.93 -13.73 10.14
N ASP A 834 -8.59 -14.57 9.36
CA ASP A 834 -10.02 -14.51 9.03
C ASP A 834 -10.55 -15.95 8.87
N PRO A 835 -11.84 -16.19 8.54
CA PRO A 835 -12.38 -17.55 8.41
C PRO A 835 -11.63 -18.47 7.44
N GLY A 836 -10.86 -17.93 6.47
CA GLY A 836 -10.02 -18.71 5.56
C GLY A 836 -8.82 -19.38 6.22
N TRP A 837 -8.47 -18.99 7.45
CA TRP A 837 -7.39 -19.62 8.22
C TRP A 837 -7.86 -20.84 9.03
N ALA A 838 -9.18 -21.08 9.06
CA ALA A 838 -9.79 -22.21 9.77
C ALA A 838 -9.20 -23.60 9.44
N PRO A 839 -8.71 -23.92 8.21
CA PRO A 839 -8.07 -25.21 7.96
C PRO A 839 -6.72 -25.36 8.69
N LEU A 840 -5.97 -24.27 8.89
CA LEU A 840 -4.64 -24.32 9.49
C LEU A 840 -4.67 -24.41 11.00
N PHE A 841 -5.62 -23.75 11.64
CA PHE A 841 -5.69 -23.67 13.10
C PHE A 841 -5.66 -25.04 13.80
N PRO A 842 -6.42 -26.08 13.39
CA PRO A 842 -6.36 -27.39 14.04
C PRO A 842 -4.96 -28.02 14.03
N THR A 843 -4.13 -27.69 13.03
CA THR A 843 -2.75 -28.20 12.92
C THR A 843 -1.73 -27.35 13.66
N ALA A 844 -2.13 -26.19 14.20
CA ALA A 844 -1.24 -25.27 14.91
C ALA A 844 -1.04 -25.67 16.38
N GLY A 845 0.20 -25.61 16.85
CA GLY A 845 0.51 -25.76 18.28
C GLY A 845 0.17 -24.51 19.09
N GLY A 846 0.22 -23.33 18.46
CA GLY A 846 -0.12 -22.03 19.05
C GLY A 846 -0.33 -20.95 17.97
N LEU A 847 -0.94 -19.83 18.34
CA LEU A 847 -1.22 -18.71 17.42
C LEU A 847 -0.57 -17.42 17.92
N LEU A 848 0.21 -16.78 17.05
CA LEU A 848 0.80 -15.45 17.23
C LEU A 848 0.33 -14.55 16.09
N ILE A 849 -0.48 -13.54 16.43
CA ILE A 849 -1.10 -12.67 15.42
C ILE A 849 -0.72 -11.22 15.71
N GLU A 850 -0.12 -10.56 14.73
CA GLU A 850 0.32 -9.17 14.87
C GLU A 850 -0.86 -8.25 15.19
N ARG A 851 -1.97 -8.41 14.48
CA ARG A 851 -3.16 -7.58 14.61
C ARG A 851 -4.37 -8.40 15.02
N GLY A 852 -4.98 -8.02 16.14
CA GLY A 852 -6.22 -8.63 16.61
C GLY A 852 -6.60 -8.15 18.00
N SER A 853 -7.85 -8.40 18.39
CA SER A 853 -8.36 -8.13 19.74
C SER A 853 -8.85 -9.41 20.41
N THR A 854 -9.17 -9.36 21.70
CA THR A 854 -9.76 -10.50 22.43
C THR A 854 -11.11 -10.98 21.87
N LEU A 855 -11.76 -10.17 21.04
CA LEU A 855 -13.03 -10.45 20.37
C LEU A 855 -12.87 -10.73 18.87
N SER A 856 -11.64 -10.74 18.35
CA SER A 856 -11.35 -11.10 16.96
C SER A 856 -11.77 -12.52 16.65
N HIS A 857 -12.07 -12.80 15.38
CA HIS A 857 -12.44 -14.15 14.93
C HIS A 857 -11.39 -15.20 15.34
N SER A 858 -10.12 -14.86 15.19
CA SER A 858 -8.97 -15.65 15.61
C SER A 858 -9.01 -16.03 17.09
N ALA A 859 -9.26 -15.05 17.96
CA ALA A 859 -9.37 -15.28 19.40
C ALA A 859 -10.57 -16.17 19.75
N VAL A 860 -11.67 -16.06 19.00
CA VAL A 860 -12.84 -16.93 19.17
C VAL A 860 -12.53 -18.36 18.73
N VAL A 861 -12.01 -18.56 17.52
CA VAL A 861 -11.72 -19.91 17.01
C VAL A 861 -10.59 -20.57 17.80
N ALA A 862 -9.58 -19.83 18.26
CA ALA A 862 -8.56 -20.33 19.16
C ALA A 862 -9.15 -20.91 20.46
N ARG A 863 -10.17 -20.25 21.04
CA ARG A 863 -10.90 -20.76 22.21
C ARG A 863 -11.72 -22.00 21.91
N GLU A 864 -12.40 -22.00 20.76
CA GLU A 864 -13.22 -23.13 20.30
C GLU A 864 -12.37 -24.40 20.12
N LEU A 865 -11.24 -24.27 19.42
CA LEU A 865 -10.31 -25.36 19.14
C LEU A 865 -9.37 -25.65 20.32
N GLY A 866 -9.18 -24.68 21.21
CA GLY A 866 -8.33 -24.82 22.38
C GLY A 866 -6.86 -24.59 22.17
N ILE A 867 -6.51 -23.78 21.18
CA ILE A 867 -5.15 -23.52 20.79
C ILE A 867 -4.68 -22.30 21.57
N PRO A 868 -3.54 -22.37 22.28
CA PRO A 868 -2.98 -21.20 22.96
C PRO A 868 -2.76 -20.06 21.97
N ALA A 869 -3.24 -18.87 22.29
CA ALA A 869 -3.28 -17.77 21.33
C ALA A 869 -2.97 -16.42 21.95
N ILE A 870 -2.14 -15.64 21.25
CA ILE A 870 -1.79 -14.26 21.57
C ILE A 870 -2.01 -13.42 20.31
N VAL A 871 -2.69 -12.29 20.46
CA VAL A 871 -2.99 -11.36 19.38
C VAL A 871 -2.54 -9.94 19.73
N GLY A 872 -2.42 -9.06 18.74
CA GLY A 872 -2.07 -7.66 18.98
C GLY A 872 -0.62 -7.52 19.46
N ILE A 873 0.30 -8.27 18.84
CA ILE A 873 1.74 -8.21 19.13
C ILE A 873 2.38 -7.29 18.09
N PRO A 874 2.77 -6.05 18.44
CA PRO A 874 3.25 -5.09 17.45
C PRO A 874 4.46 -5.61 16.66
N ALA A 875 4.42 -5.47 15.33
CA ALA A 875 5.51 -5.80 14.40
C ALA A 875 6.09 -7.23 14.53
N ILE A 876 5.35 -8.19 15.10
CA ILE A 876 5.87 -9.55 15.33
C ILE A 876 6.36 -10.24 14.06
N THR A 877 5.73 -9.98 12.92
CA THR A 877 6.13 -10.56 11.63
C THR A 877 7.40 -9.94 11.03
N GLN A 878 7.82 -8.78 11.55
CA GLN A 878 9.08 -8.13 11.21
C GLN A 878 10.20 -8.54 12.19
N ILE A 879 9.84 -8.79 13.45
CA ILE A 879 10.77 -9.15 14.52
C ILE A 879 11.17 -10.63 14.43
N LEU A 880 10.20 -11.53 14.29
CA LEU A 880 10.44 -12.96 14.21
C LEU A 880 10.56 -13.42 12.76
N LYS A 881 11.53 -14.30 12.50
CA LYS A 881 11.76 -14.93 11.19
C LYS A 881 11.18 -16.33 11.16
N ASP A 882 10.76 -16.77 9.97
CA ASP A 882 10.28 -18.13 9.78
C ASP A 882 11.31 -19.16 10.30
N GLY A 883 10.84 -20.15 11.07
CA GLY A 883 11.69 -21.15 11.71
C GLY A 883 12.26 -20.75 13.08
N ASP A 884 12.08 -19.50 13.55
CA ASP A 884 12.51 -19.10 14.89
C ASP A 884 11.85 -19.95 15.98
N ARG A 885 12.62 -20.38 16.97
CA ARG A 885 12.09 -21.12 18.12
C ARG A 885 11.61 -20.16 19.20
N VAL A 886 10.37 -20.31 19.64
CA VAL A 886 9.75 -19.40 20.61
C VAL A 886 8.99 -20.15 21.69
N ARG A 887 8.92 -19.54 22.87
CA ARG A 887 8.03 -19.93 23.96
C ARG A 887 6.93 -18.88 24.09
N MET A 888 5.67 -19.28 23.91
CA MET A 888 4.51 -18.41 24.09
C MET A 888 3.68 -18.83 25.31
N ASP A 889 3.10 -17.85 26.01
CA ASP A 889 2.10 -18.07 27.06
C ASP A 889 0.82 -17.29 26.72
N GLY A 890 -0.19 -18.04 26.26
CA GLY A 890 -1.48 -17.48 25.87
C GLY A 890 -2.34 -16.94 27.02
N ALA A 891 -1.95 -17.16 28.29
CA ALA A 891 -2.62 -16.57 29.44
C ALA A 891 -2.09 -15.18 29.76
N THR A 892 -0.77 -15.01 29.77
CA THR A 892 -0.10 -13.74 30.08
C THR A 892 0.11 -12.85 28.85
N GLY A 893 0.02 -13.41 27.65
CA GLY A 893 0.29 -12.70 26.40
C GLY A 893 1.78 -12.52 26.10
N SER A 894 2.65 -13.28 26.76
CA SER A 894 4.11 -13.16 26.59
C SER A 894 4.66 -14.12 25.53
N VAL A 895 5.67 -13.67 24.78
CA VAL A 895 6.39 -14.46 23.78
C VAL A 895 7.89 -14.26 23.98
N ILE A 896 8.64 -15.35 24.13
CA ILE A 896 10.08 -15.33 24.38
C ILE A 896 10.78 -16.03 23.22
N ARG A 897 11.78 -15.39 22.61
CA ARG A 897 12.64 -16.03 21.60
C ARG A 897 13.66 -16.92 22.30
N LEU A 898 13.78 -18.17 21.87
CA LEU A 898 14.76 -19.11 22.39
C LEU A 898 15.94 -19.17 21.42
N HIS A 899 17.15 -18.86 21.91
CA HIS A 899 18.37 -19.04 21.13
C HIS A 899 18.84 -20.49 21.27
N ASP A 900 19.10 -21.17 20.16
CA ASP A 900 19.71 -22.50 20.18
C ASP A 900 21.12 -22.40 20.77
N THR A 901 21.31 -23.04 21.91
CA THR A 901 22.61 -23.15 22.58
C THR A 901 23.41 -24.26 21.90
N THR A 902 24.01 -23.94 20.76
CA THR A 902 25.08 -24.76 20.16
C THR A 902 26.09 -23.82 19.54
N THR A 903 27.10 -23.43 20.32
CA THR A 903 28.55 -23.63 20.10
C THR A 903 29.29 -22.84 21.19
N GLU A 904 29.22 -23.28 22.45
CA GLU A 904 30.25 -22.87 23.42
C GLU A 904 31.47 -23.76 23.16
N GLU A 905 32.46 -23.20 22.49
CA GLU A 905 33.82 -23.71 22.53
C GLU A 905 34.25 -23.83 24.00
N LEU A 906 34.44 -25.07 24.46
CA LEU A 906 35.15 -25.37 25.70
C LEU A 906 36.53 -24.69 25.65
N PRO A 907 36.86 -23.76 26.56
CA PRO A 907 38.20 -23.19 26.61
C PRO A 907 39.18 -24.28 27.03
N ALA A 908 40.25 -24.40 26.25
CA ALA A 908 41.35 -25.33 26.47
C ALA A 908 41.88 -25.24 27.90
N ARG A 909 41.97 -26.40 28.58
CA ARG A 909 42.73 -26.55 29.82
C ARG A 909 44.20 -26.25 29.52
N SER A 910 44.71 -25.15 30.08
CA SER A 910 46.14 -24.91 30.24
C SER A 910 46.67 -25.85 31.33
N GLU A 911 47.36 -26.91 30.93
CA GLU A 911 48.25 -27.67 31.81
C GLU A 911 49.49 -26.82 32.09
N HIS A 912 49.71 -26.51 33.37
CA HIS A 912 51.05 -26.22 33.89
C HIS A 912 51.48 -27.39 34.78
N VAL A 913 52.64 -27.93 34.39
CA VAL A 913 53.49 -29.01 34.96
C VAL A 913 53.26 -30.39 34.38
#